data_AF-A0AA35PE18-F1
#
_entry.id   AF-A0AA35PE18-F1
#
_cell.length_a   1.000
_cell.length_b   1.000
_cell.length_c   1.000
_cell.angle_alpha   90.00
_cell.angle_beta   90.00
_cell.angle_gamma   90.00
#
_symmetry.space_group_name_H-M   'P 1'
#
loop_
_entity.id
_entity.type
_entity.pdbx_description
1 polymer ?
#
loop_
_entity_poly.entity_id
_entity_poly.type
_entity_poly.pdbx_seq_one_letter_code
_entity_poly.pdbx_strand_id
1 'polypeptide(L)'
;MVGSTGSFRATSLGMSHFEEGPNWLLLLRMRQVEEGAAEKPPTSHLPHHWTAHLPGLLLRFSMSSPFFVYNGILFPTALSSAESLTYLEKEFRFLDDDLLSVSYPKSGSHWMAEILSAIQQEWDPSWVCSEKITWIETFDGMKTALKYPPPRILASHLPINLFPKTFLESKAKVIYTLRNPKDVLVLFHHCHKKWKDPGSLDEFLEEFLDGNVSHGSWFDHVKGWLQMKKRENFLFITVEELKQDLRGSVEKICQFLGKELNSQQIDSVAENPSFQKVKNETMPISSRKRGSVSMHIKQPLVLTGLPGDWKNHVTVAQNERFDRFYPSHIKDAIRRGWSVNGDANMKTSFALLLLLLGSASTFWFHETKVTIKETKETKETNEHLLYPYGEAAGDMKNPIADDGTSPKIPILVPFTFYDKTYHSVYVNNNGVVSFSVPVPEYTPKAIPMVNGKAFVAPYWADANIILGGHVYYRQTQKPELLRNVTRDINNYFPEISFTATWLFIATWDRVAYFGSLSRKVNTFQAILCTDGHVSFMMLNYADIQWTTGAASQGNPRTGLGGIPAQAGFNSGDNKNYYNIPSSRTPQVINITKTSNVDVPGRWVFQKRTSLSKNQDISAMRAARRFLMNSHMWTVMRRRVITVNDKPLSSEDLRCCRQKRETARM
;
A
#
# COMPACT_ATOMS: atom_id res chain seq x y z
N MET A 1 -9.55 -79.24 -12.66
CA MET A 1 -9.64 -79.49 -14.11
C MET A 1 -9.68 -78.12 -14.77
N VAL A 2 -8.68 -77.73 -15.58
CA VAL A 2 -8.54 -78.07 -17.01
C VAL A 2 -9.81 -77.66 -17.78
N GLY A 3 -9.83 -76.73 -18.73
CA GLY A 3 -8.76 -75.93 -19.34
C GLY A 3 -8.68 -76.14 -20.85
N SER A 4 -8.88 -75.07 -21.63
CA SER A 4 -8.44 -74.90 -23.03
C SER A 4 -8.49 -73.40 -23.35
N THR A 5 -7.45 -72.66 -23.76
CA THR A 5 -6.40 -72.82 -24.81
C THR A 5 -6.89 -72.55 -26.23
N GLY A 6 -6.28 -71.55 -26.88
CA GLY A 6 -6.63 -71.10 -28.23
C GLY A 6 -5.88 -69.83 -28.66
N SER A 7 -4.54 -69.88 -28.73
CA SER A 7 -3.71 -68.78 -29.24
C SER A 7 -3.47 -68.89 -30.74
N PHE A 8 -3.36 -67.77 -31.48
CA PHE A 8 -2.07 -67.38 -32.10
C PHE A 8 -2.07 -66.06 -32.91
N ARG A 9 -0.97 -65.32 -32.73
CA ARG A 9 -0.28 -64.41 -33.67
C ARG A 9 -0.90 -63.07 -34.07
N ALA A 10 -0.01 -62.16 -34.43
CA ALA A 10 -0.18 -60.72 -34.49
C ALA A 10 0.33 -60.14 -35.82
N THR A 11 -0.11 -58.93 -36.15
CA THR A 11 0.71 -57.92 -36.85
C THR A 11 0.17 -56.51 -36.62
N SER A 12 0.99 -55.51 -36.90
CA SER A 12 0.88 -54.12 -36.41
C SER A 12 0.06 -53.16 -37.27
N LEU A 13 -0.58 -52.16 -36.64
CA LEU A 13 -0.34 -50.71 -36.84
C LEU A 13 -1.45 -49.85 -36.21
N GLY A 14 -1.11 -48.66 -35.69
CA GLY A 14 -2.09 -47.61 -35.34
C GLY A 14 -1.95 -47.00 -33.94
N MET A 15 -0.94 -46.14 -33.73
CA MET A 15 -0.95 -45.23 -32.57
C MET A 15 -1.88 -44.04 -32.81
N SER A 16 -2.66 -43.66 -31.81
CA SER A 16 -3.07 -42.25 -31.62
C SER A 16 -3.26 -41.96 -30.13
N HIS A 17 -2.88 -40.75 -29.71
CA HIS A 17 -2.78 -40.35 -28.30
C HIS A 17 -4.13 -39.97 -27.70
N PHE A 18 -4.26 -40.16 -26.38
CA PHE A 18 -5.03 -39.26 -25.52
C PHE A 18 -4.22 -38.95 -24.24
N GLU A 19 -4.40 -37.75 -23.71
CA GLU A 19 -3.49 -37.11 -22.75
C GLU A 19 -3.86 -37.43 -21.29
N GLU A 20 -2.85 -37.57 -20.43
CA GLU A 20 -3.03 -37.67 -18.97
C GLU A 20 -2.94 -36.30 -18.28
N GLY A 21 -3.81 -36.09 -17.28
CA GLY A 21 -3.85 -34.86 -16.47
C GLY A 21 -2.72 -34.73 -15.43
N PRO A 22 -2.59 -33.57 -14.76
CA PRO A 22 -1.34 -33.16 -14.11
C PRO A 22 -1.00 -33.89 -12.79
N ASN A 23 0.27 -34.28 -12.70
CA ASN A 23 0.94 -34.90 -11.55
C ASN A 23 0.99 -33.99 -10.30
N TRP A 24 0.10 -34.22 -9.32
CA TRP A 24 0.26 -33.68 -7.95
C TRP A 24 0.68 -34.75 -6.92
N LEU A 25 0.44 -36.04 -7.20
CA LEU A 25 0.76 -37.16 -6.31
C LEU A 25 2.27 -37.43 -6.17
N LEU A 26 3.11 -36.99 -7.11
CA LEU A 26 4.57 -37.24 -7.06
C LEU A 26 5.27 -36.47 -5.92
N LEU A 27 4.78 -35.27 -5.55
CA LEU A 27 5.43 -34.41 -4.55
C LEU A 27 5.23 -34.91 -3.10
N LEU A 28 4.22 -35.74 -2.85
CA LEU A 28 3.99 -36.32 -1.51
C LEU A 28 4.98 -37.44 -1.16
N ARG A 29 5.65 -38.05 -2.16
CA ARG A 29 6.61 -39.14 -1.92
C ARG A 29 7.99 -38.67 -1.44
N MET A 30 8.37 -37.42 -1.69
CA MET A 30 9.70 -36.90 -1.35
C MET A 30 9.88 -36.49 0.12
N ARG A 31 8.88 -36.68 0.99
CA ARG A 31 8.98 -36.39 2.43
C ARG A 31 8.72 -37.57 3.37
N GLN A 32 8.49 -38.77 2.83
CA GLN A 32 8.33 -40.02 3.62
C GLN A 32 9.59 -40.90 3.64
N VAL A 33 10.72 -40.44 3.07
CA VAL A 33 11.96 -41.23 2.98
C VAL A 33 12.95 -40.93 4.14
N GLU A 34 12.69 -39.89 4.95
CA GLU A 34 13.61 -39.48 6.04
C GLU A 34 13.27 -40.04 7.44
N GLU A 35 12.17 -40.80 7.60
CA GLU A 35 11.80 -41.45 8.87
C GLU A 35 11.71 -42.98 8.72
N GLY A 36 12.86 -43.66 8.58
CA GLY A 36 12.86 -45.12 8.53
C GLY A 36 14.19 -45.82 8.19
N ALA A 37 15.19 -45.75 9.08
CA ALA A 37 16.24 -46.77 9.19
C ALA A 37 17.04 -46.62 10.49
N ALA A 38 16.81 -47.52 11.45
CA ALA A 38 17.71 -47.71 12.58
C ALA A 38 18.22 -49.16 12.54
N GLU A 39 19.46 -49.37 12.07
CA GLU A 39 20.30 -50.54 12.41
C GLU A 39 21.75 -50.38 11.87
N LYS A 40 22.67 -51.15 12.44
CA LYS A 40 24.14 -51.16 12.24
C LYS A 40 24.67 -52.59 12.50
N PRO A 41 25.92 -52.96 12.13
CA PRO A 41 26.89 -52.26 11.29
C PRO A 41 27.07 -53.02 9.93
N PRO A 42 28.10 -53.83 9.57
CA PRO A 42 29.47 -54.06 10.07
C PRO A 42 30.52 -53.20 9.32
N THR A 43 31.51 -53.82 8.67
CA THR A 43 32.76 -53.21 8.13
C THR A 43 33.34 -54.03 6.96
N SER A 44 34.03 -53.40 5.99
CA SER A 44 35.44 -53.73 5.62
C SER A 44 36.00 -52.98 4.38
N HIS A 45 37.32 -52.83 4.36
CA HIS A 45 38.26 -52.52 3.25
C HIS A 45 38.35 -51.12 2.59
N LEU A 46 39.52 -50.50 2.80
CA LEU A 46 40.18 -49.39 2.06
C LEU A 46 41.03 -49.97 0.88
N PRO A 47 41.42 -49.20 -0.16
CA PRO A 47 42.57 -48.28 -0.06
C PRO A 47 42.42 -46.91 -0.75
N HIS A 48 42.82 -45.88 0.01
CA HIS A 48 43.80 -44.83 -0.32
C HIS A 48 44.10 -44.49 -1.79
N HIS A 49 43.94 -43.21 -2.16
CA HIS A 49 45.03 -42.27 -2.49
C HIS A 49 44.49 -40.81 -2.46
N TRP A 50 45.38 -39.82 -2.32
CA TRP A 50 45.09 -38.37 -2.21
C TRP A 50 44.47 -37.85 -0.90
N THR A 51 45.32 -37.66 0.11
CA THR A 51 45.07 -36.75 1.24
C THR A 51 46.11 -35.63 1.27
N ALA A 52 45.71 -34.42 0.89
CA ALA A 52 46.43 -33.18 1.21
C ALA A 52 45.45 -31.99 1.27
N HIS A 53 45.26 -31.46 2.48
CA HIS A 53 44.75 -30.12 2.82
C HIS A 53 43.42 -29.60 2.23
N LEU A 54 42.37 -29.59 3.07
CA LEU A 54 41.49 -28.43 3.26
C LEU A 54 40.71 -28.57 4.59
N PRO A 55 40.87 -27.67 5.58
CA PRO A 55 40.09 -27.72 6.82
C PRO A 55 38.72 -27.02 6.66
N GLY A 56 37.68 -27.58 7.30
CA GLY A 56 36.49 -26.80 7.67
C GLY A 56 35.28 -26.84 6.73
N LEU A 57 34.86 -28.01 6.26
CA LEU A 57 33.50 -28.17 5.70
C LEU A 57 32.44 -28.22 6.81
N LEU A 58 32.23 -27.09 7.50
CA LEU A 58 30.96 -26.84 8.18
C LEU A 58 29.87 -26.81 7.11
N LEU A 59 28.82 -27.63 7.27
CA LEU A 59 27.67 -27.64 6.37
C LEU A 59 27.06 -26.23 6.28
N ARG A 60 27.38 -25.50 5.21
CA ARG A 60 26.55 -24.39 4.74
C ARG A 60 25.34 -25.01 4.04
N PHE A 61 24.32 -25.35 4.83
CA PHE A 61 22.96 -25.36 4.30
C PHE A 61 22.71 -23.99 3.66
N SER A 62 22.43 -23.99 2.36
CA SER A 62 22.06 -22.77 1.64
C SER A 62 20.80 -22.20 2.28
N MET A 63 20.92 -21.02 2.91
CA MET A 63 19.78 -20.40 3.59
C MET A 63 18.76 -19.94 2.56
N SER A 64 17.66 -20.68 2.45
CA SER A 64 16.45 -20.15 1.82
C SER A 64 15.97 -18.91 2.59
N SER A 65 15.52 -17.90 1.87
CA SER A 65 15.00 -16.67 2.49
C SER A 65 13.83 -17.01 3.43
N PRO A 66 13.76 -16.43 4.65
CA PRO A 66 12.63 -16.66 5.57
C PRO A 66 11.29 -16.16 5.02
N PHE A 67 11.33 -15.29 4.00
CA PHE A 67 10.17 -14.81 3.26
C PHE A 67 10.33 -15.03 1.75
N PHE A 68 9.23 -15.29 1.06
CA PHE A 68 9.11 -15.22 -0.40
C PHE A 68 8.13 -14.11 -0.79
N VAL A 69 8.19 -13.67 -2.05
CA VAL A 69 7.28 -12.64 -2.59
C VAL A 69 6.20 -13.32 -3.43
N TYR A 70 4.94 -13.03 -3.13
CA TYR A 70 3.79 -13.42 -3.94
C TYR A 70 2.97 -12.19 -4.32
N ASN A 71 2.78 -11.96 -5.62
CA ASN A 71 2.08 -10.78 -6.17
C ASN A 71 2.54 -9.43 -5.54
N GLY A 72 3.83 -9.31 -5.23
CA GLY A 72 4.43 -8.11 -4.63
C GLY A 72 4.36 -8.01 -3.10
N ILE A 73 3.82 -9.02 -2.41
CA ILE A 73 3.66 -9.05 -0.94
C ILE A 73 4.54 -10.15 -0.34
N LEU A 74 5.15 -9.88 0.82
CA LEU A 74 6.01 -10.83 1.55
C LEU A 74 5.21 -11.85 2.36
N PHE A 75 5.52 -13.13 2.19
CA PHE A 75 4.91 -14.24 2.92
C PHE A 75 5.97 -15.13 3.57
N PRO A 76 5.74 -15.71 4.77
CA PRO A 76 6.74 -16.57 5.42
C PRO A 76 6.85 -17.91 4.70
N THR A 77 8.07 -18.24 4.24
CA THR A 77 8.38 -19.47 3.49
C THR A 77 8.09 -20.75 4.30
N ALA A 78 8.10 -20.66 5.63
CA ALA A 78 7.78 -21.77 6.51
C ALA A 78 6.27 -22.11 6.58
N LEU A 79 5.39 -21.19 6.16
CA LEU A 79 3.94 -21.33 6.35
C LEU A 79 3.18 -21.55 5.04
N SER A 80 3.70 -21.07 3.90
CA SER A 80 3.01 -21.04 2.61
C SER A 80 4.01 -21.06 1.45
N SER A 81 3.54 -21.26 0.22
CA SER A 81 4.32 -21.10 -1.01
C SER A 81 3.52 -20.34 -2.09
N ALA A 82 4.17 -19.98 -3.20
CA ALA A 82 3.50 -19.32 -4.32
C ALA A 82 2.43 -20.22 -4.95
N GLU A 83 2.64 -21.54 -4.93
CA GLU A 83 1.71 -22.55 -5.42
C GLU A 83 0.49 -22.67 -4.49
N SER A 84 0.69 -22.72 -3.17
CA SER A 84 -0.42 -22.79 -2.22
C SER A 84 -1.28 -21.51 -2.27
N LEU A 85 -0.66 -20.34 -2.33
CA LEU A 85 -1.38 -19.07 -2.47
C LEU A 85 -2.11 -18.96 -3.83
N THR A 86 -1.55 -19.54 -4.90
CA THR A 86 -2.22 -19.59 -6.22
C THR A 86 -3.42 -20.52 -6.23
N TYR A 87 -3.33 -21.69 -5.60
CA TYR A 87 -4.46 -22.58 -5.40
C TYR A 87 -5.56 -21.89 -4.58
N LEU A 88 -5.17 -21.18 -3.51
CA LEU A 88 -6.09 -20.42 -2.69
C LEU A 88 -6.80 -19.33 -3.50
N GLU A 89 -6.09 -18.46 -4.22
CA GLU A 89 -6.71 -17.36 -5.00
C GLU A 89 -7.70 -17.86 -6.07
N LYS A 90 -7.40 -18.99 -6.72
CA LYS A 90 -8.09 -19.44 -7.94
C LYS A 90 -9.08 -20.60 -7.74
N GLU A 91 -8.71 -21.59 -6.95
CA GLU A 91 -9.42 -22.88 -6.87
C GLU A 91 -10.21 -23.05 -5.58
N PHE A 92 -9.78 -22.44 -4.47
CA PHE A 92 -10.48 -22.57 -3.19
C PHE A 92 -11.89 -22.00 -3.25
N ARG A 93 -12.86 -22.77 -2.77
CA ARG A 93 -14.28 -22.41 -2.74
C ARG A 93 -14.74 -22.21 -1.30
N PHE A 94 -15.35 -21.05 -1.07
CA PHE A 94 -16.13 -20.80 0.14
C PHE A 94 -17.55 -21.35 -0.02
N LEU A 95 -18.12 -21.78 1.09
CA LEU A 95 -19.48 -22.27 1.23
C LEU A 95 -20.34 -21.14 1.83
N ASP A 96 -21.65 -21.19 1.61
CA ASP A 96 -22.57 -20.13 2.05
C ASP A 96 -22.63 -19.97 3.59
N ASP A 97 -22.27 -21.00 4.34
CA ASP A 97 -22.26 -21.07 5.80
C ASP A 97 -20.86 -20.95 6.43
N ASP A 98 -19.82 -20.70 5.63
CA ASP A 98 -18.48 -20.41 6.17
C ASP A 98 -18.47 -19.10 6.98
N LEU A 99 -17.73 -19.11 8.09
CA LEU A 99 -17.48 -17.95 8.93
C LEU A 99 -15.98 -17.65 8.99
N LEU A 100 -15.61 -16.42 8.66
CA LEU A 100 -14.22 -16.00 8.48
C LEU A 100 -13.81 -14.91 9.48
N SER A 101 -12.76 -15.17 10.25
CA SER A 101 -12.02 -14.17 11.02
C SER A 101 -10.88 -13.60 10.18
N VAL A 102 -11.04 -12.37 9.70
CA VAL A 102 -10.03 -11.70 8.88
C VAL A 102 -9.42 -10.54 9.65
N SER A 103 -8.10 -10.37 9.56
CA SER A 103 -7.41 -9.26 10.23
C SER A 103 -6.04 -9.03 9.60
N TYR A 104 -5.45 -7.84 9.75
CA TYR A 104 -4.01 -7.70 9.49
C TYR A 104 -3.23 -8.36 10.65
N PRO A 105 -2.04 -8.97 10.43
CA PRO A 105 -1.23 -9.56 11.50
C PRO A 105 -1.12 -8.68 12.75
N LYS A 106 -1.26 -9.31 13.93
CA LYS A 106 -1.24 -8.66 15.26
C LYS A 106 -2.44 -7.75 15.59
N SER A 107 -3.48 -7.72 14.75
CA SER A 107 -4.73 -6.97 15.01
C SER A 107 -5.78 -7.75 15.83
N GLY A 108 -5.36 -8.54 16.82
CA GLY A 108 -6.28 -9.19 17.77
C GLY A 108 -6.96 -10.50 17.30
N SER A 109 -6.47 -11.15 16.25
CA SER A 109 -7.09 -12.35 15.66
C SER A 109 -7.26 -13.55 16.61
N HIS A 110 -6.41 -13.68 17.63
CA HIS A 110 -6.58 -14.75 18.65
C HIS A 110 -7.80 -14.47 19.52
N TRP A 111 -8.04 -13.22 19.90
CA TRP A 111 -9.20 -12.81 20.69
C TRP A 111 -10.51 -13.01 19.90
N MET A 112 -10.50 -12.68 18.61
CA MET A 112 -11.62 -12.98 17.72
C MET A 112 -11.86 -14.49 17.58
N ALA A 113 -10.79 -15.30 17.47
CA ALA A 113 -10.92 -16.74 17.38
C ALA A 113 -11.46 -17.39 18.66
N GLU A 114 -11.12 -16.87 19.84
CA GLU A 114 -11.73 -17.31 21.11
C GLU A 114 -13.23 -17.01 21.14
N ILE A 115 -13.64 -15.79 20.76
CA ILE A 115 -15.07 -15.43 20.65
C ILE A 115 -15.78 -16.37 19.67
N LEU A 116 -15.20 -16.59 18.49
CA LEU A 116 -15.75 -17.47 17.46
C LEU A 116 -15.81 -18.95 17.86
N SER A 117 -14.82 -19.45 18.62
CA SER A 117 -14.84 -20.84 19.08
C SER A 117 -15.84 -21.04 20.23
N ALA A 118 -16.01 -20.05 21.10
CA ALA A 118 -17.06 -20.06 22.11
C ALA A 118 -18.48 -19.99 21.48
N ILE A 119 -18.67 -19.19 20.41
CA ILE A 119 -19.88 -19.20 19.56
C ILE A 119 -20.16 -20.59 18.96
N GLN A 120 -19.11 -21.30 18.57
CA GLN A 120 -19.20 -22.60 17.91
C GLN A 120 -19.66 -23.70 18.88
N GLN A 121 -19.30 -23.58 20.16
CA GLN A 121 -19.65 -24.50 21.25
C GLN A 121 -20.91 -24.07 22.03
N GLU A 122 -21.76 -23.25 21.40
CA GLU A 122 -23.01 -22.72 21.98
C GLU A 122 -22.83 -22.05 23.36
N TRP A 123 -21.62 -21.53 23.61
CA TRP A 123 -21.21 -20.85 24.83
C TRP A 123 -21.20 -21.70 26.10
N ASP A 124 -20.92 -23.01 25.95
CA ASP A 124 -20.62 -23.90 27.07
C ASP A 124 -19.57 -23.27 28.03
N PRO A 125 -19.92 -22.95 29.29
CA PRO A 125 -18.98 -22.33 30.24
C PRO A 125 -17.81 -23.25 30.63
N SER A 126 -17.92 -24.56 30.39
CA SER A 126 -16.87 -25.54 30.63
C SER A 126 -15.86 -25.66 29.48
N TRP A 127 -16.11 -24.98 28.35
CA TRP A 127 -15.26 -25.00 27.18
C TRP A 127 -13.83 -24.49 27.47
N VAL A 128 -12.85 -25.25 26.99
CA VAL A 128 -11.42 -24.88 26.98
C VAL A 128 -10.99 -24.65 25.53
N CYS A 129 -10.39 -23.48 25.26
CA CYS A 129 -9.90 -23.13 23.93
C CYS A 129 -8.89 -24.15 23.39
N SER A 130 -9.30 -24.92 22.39
CA SER A 130 -8.40 -25.75 21.58
C SER A 130 -7.88 -24.91 20.41
N GLU A 131 -6.64 -24.44 20.51
CA GLU A 131 -5.97 -23.53 19.56
C GLU A 131 -5.81 -24.11 18.14
N LYS A 132 -6.91 -24.21 17.38
CA LYS A 132 -6.93 -24.64 15.96
C LYS A 132 -7.67 -23.65 15.09
N ILE A 133 -7.17 -22.41 15.10
CA ILE A 133 -7.52 -21.42 14.09
C ILE A 133 -7.10 -21.96 12.72
N THR A 134 -8.06 -22.14 11.83
CA THR A 134 -7.81 -22.70 10.49
C THR A 134 -7.39 -21.59 9.53
N TRP A 135 -6.09 -21.28 9.51
CA TRP A 135 -5.48 -20.24 8.67
C TRP A 135 -5.36 -20.71 7.20
N ILE A 136 -6.26 -20.25 6.34
CA ILE A 136 -6.44 -20.82 4.98
C ILE A 136 -5.22 -20.65 4.06
N GLU A 137 -4.40 -19.61 4.27
CA GLU A 137 -3.15 -19.38 3.55
C GLU A 137 -2.00 -20.30 3.96
N THR A 138 -2.11 -21.00 5.10
CA THR A 138 -1.05 -21.89 5.60
C THR A 138 -1.22 -23.31 5.09
N PHE A 139 -0.12 -24.06 4.91
CA PHE A 139 -0.18 -25.46 4.45
C PHE A 139 -1.10 -26.33 5.32
N ASP A 140 -0.96 -26.26 6.65
CA ASP A 140 -1.78 -27.05 7.58
C ASP A 140 -3.22 -26.55 7.68
N GLY A 141 -3.43 -25.23 7.68
CA GLY A 141 -4.76 -24.64 7.72
C GLY A 141 -5.56 -24.89 6.45
N MET A 142 -4.93 -24.83 5.27
CA MET A 142 -5.55 -25.21 4.00
C MET A 142 -5.99 -26.67 3.98
N LYS A 143 -5.08 -27.59 4.37
CA LYS A 143 -5.37 -29.03 4.51
C LYS A 143 -6.51 -29.30 5.49
N THR A 144 -6.60 -28.50 6.54
CA THR A 144 -7.66 -28.57 7.56
C THR A 144 -9.00 -28.04 7.03
N ALA A 145 -9.00 -26.89 6.34
CA ALA A 145 -10.17 -26.27 5.73
C ALA A 145 -10.82 -27.13 4.65
N LEU A 146 -10.03 -27.89 3.89
CA LEU A 146 -10.51 -28.85 2.88
C LEU A 146 -11.05 -30.15 3.49
N LYS A 147 -10.74 -30.45 4.76
CA LYS A 147 -11.17 -31.68 5.44
C LYS A 147 -12.41 -31.50 6.31
N TYR A 148 -12.61 -30.33 6.92
CA TYR A 148 -13.72 -30.15 7.85
C TYR A 148 -15.08 -30.03 7.15
N PRO A 149 -16.13 -30.66 7.69
CA PRO A 149 -17.50 -30.43 7.23
C PRO A 149 -17.97 -29.01 7.61
N PRO A 150 -18.99 -28.47 6.94
CA PRO A 150 -19.57 -27.17 7.27
C PRO A 150 -20.41 -27.23 8.56
N PRO A 151 -20.61 -26.10 9.27
CA PRO A 151 -20.08 -24.76 8.99
C PRO A 151 -18.62 -24.62 9.46
N ARG A 152 -17.75 -24.11 8.57
CA ARG A 152 -16.30 -23.98 8.87
C ARG A 152 -16.01 -22.61 9.49
N ILE A 153 -15.24 -22.60 10.58
CA ILE A 153 -14.60 -21.36 11.08
C ILE A 153 -13.18 -21.30 10.54
N LEU A 154 -12.96 -20.31 9.67
CA LEU A 154 -11.73 -20.07 8.94
C LEU A 154 -11.11 -18.74 9.38
N ALA A 155 -9.81 -18.58 9.20
CA ALA A 155 -9.15 -17.30 9.42
C ALA A 155 -8.17 -16.96 8.29
N SER A 156 -7.91 -15.66 8.10
CA SER A 156 -6.91 -15.21 7.15
C SER A 156 -6.28 -13.86 7.49
N HIS A 157 -5.01 -13.74 7.12
CA HIS A 157 -4.23 -12.50 7.06
C HIS A 157 -4.04 -11.97 5.62
N LEU A 158 -4.73 -12.54 4.63
CA LEU A 158 -4.64 -12.07 3.26
C LEU A 158 -5.34 -10.72 3.04
N PRO A 159 -4.71 -9.78 2.31
CA PRO A 159 -5.39 -8.59 1.84
C PRO A 159 -6.41 -8.97 0.74
N ILE A 160 -7.50 -8.19 0.62
CA ILE A 160 -8.65 -8.50 -0.23
C ILE A 160 -8.29 -8.78 -1.71
N ASN A 161 -7.18 -8.22 -2.22
CA ASN A 161 -6.71 -8.40 -3.59
C ASN A 161 -6.05 -9.77 -3.86
N LEU A 162 -5.66 -10.50 -2.81
CA LEU A 162 -5.18 -11.89 -2.87
C LEU A 162 -6.21 -12.88 -2.29
N PHE A 163 -7.37 -12.39 -1.89
CA PHE A 163 -8.41 -13.22 -1.32
C PHE A 163 -9.14 -14.01 -2.44
N PRO A 164 -9.59 -15.26 -2.20
CA PRO A 164 -10.22 -16.06 -3.25
C PRO A 164 -11.47 -15.34 -3.79
N LYS A 165 -11.50 -15.06 -5.10
CA LYS A 165 -12.58 -14.26 -5.72
C LYS A 165 -13.95 -14.92 -5.61
N THR A 166 -13.95 -16.24 -5.46
CA THR A 166 -15.09 -17.12 -5.17
C THR A 166 -15.85 -16.70 -3.91
N PHE A 167 -15.21 -16.00 -2.96
CA PHE A 167 -15.87 -15.37 -1.82
C PHE A 167 -16.94 -14.35 -2.22
N LEU A 168 -16.74 -13.61 -3.33
CA LEU A 168 -17.69 -12.58 -3.75
C LEU A 168 -19.00 -13.17 -4.28
N GLU A 169 -19.00 -14.48 -4.59
CA GLU A 169 -20.11 -15.28 -5.12
C GLU A 169 -20.87 -16.04 -4.01
N SER A 170 -20.29 -16.20 -2.82
CA SER A 170 -20.90 -16.93 -1.69
C SER A 170 -21.53 -16.01 -0.64
N LYS A 171 -22.38 -16.60 0.22
CA LYS A 171 -23.01 -15.92 1.37
C LYS A 171 -22.15 -15.95 2.65
N ALA A 172 -20.94 -16.52 2.58
CA ALA A 172 -20.02 -16.65 3.70
C ALA A 172 -19.88 -15.34 4.49
N LYS A 173 -19.86 -15.41 5.82
CA LYS A 173 -19.79 -14.22 6.69
C LYS A 173 -18.35 -13.90 7.05
N VAL A 174 -17.96 -12.63 6.93
CA VAL A 174 -16.63 -12.14 7.33
C VAL A 174 -16.75 -11.21 8.54
N ILE A 175 -15.93 -11.44 9.56
CA ILE A 175 -15.66 -10.51 10.65
C ILE A 175 -14.23 -9.97 10.48
N TYR A 176 -14.12 -8.70 10.14
CA TYR A 176 -12.85 -8.00 9.99
C TYR A 176 -12.42 -7.32 11.29
N THR A 177 -11.34 -7.81 11.90
CA THR A 177 -10.78 -7.23 13.13
C THR A 177 -9.68 -6.22 12.82
N LEU A 178 -9.89 -4.98 13.26
CA LEU A 178 -9.00 -3.83 13.09
C LEU A 178 -8.34 -3.45 14.43
N ARG A 179 -7.11 -2.94 14.38
CA ARG A 179 -6.41 -2.39 15.56
C ARG A 179 -5.67 -1.12 15.16
N ASN A 180 -5.47 -0.20 16.10
CA ASN A 180 -4.60 0.96 15.90
C ASN A 180 -3.23 0.54 15.32
N PRO A 181 -2.80 1.10 14.18
CA PRO A 181 -1.60 0.64 13.49
C PRO A 181 -0.32 0.87 14.29
N LYS A 182 -0.30 1.80 15.25
CA LYS A 182 0.86 2.04 16.12
C LYS A 182 1.04 0.93 17.15
N ASP A 183 -0.06 0.36 17.65
CA ASP A 183 0.00 -0.86 18.49
C ASP A 183 0.38 -2.09 17.66
N VAL A 184 -0.12 -2.17 16.42
CA VAL A 184 0.28 -3.23 15.47
C VAL A 184 1.79 -3.17 15.20
N LEU A 185 2.35 -1.99 14.89
CA LEU A 185 3.79 -1.79 14.66
C LEU A 185 4.64 -2.38 15.79
N VAL A 186 4.35 -2.01 17.04
CA VAL A 186 5.12 -2.45 18.22
C VAL A 186 5.01 -3.97 18.44
N LEU A 187 3.79 -4.52 18.36
CA LEU A 187 3.57 -5.96 18.48
C LEU A 187 4.20 -6.75 17.32
N PHE A 188 4.23 -6.18 16.13
CA PHE A 188 4.85 -6.79 14.95
C PHE A 188 6.36 -6.78 15.11
N HIS A 189 6.99 -5.65 15.46
CA HIS A 189 8.44 -5.55 15.74
C HIS A 189 8.89 -6.64 16.69
N HIS A 190 8.24 -6.77 17.84
CA HIS A 190 8.59 -7.79 18.83
C HIS A 190 8.34 -9.22 18.32
N CYS A 191 7.24 -9.47 17.61
CA CYS A 191 6.97 -10.80 17.03
C CYS A 191 7.89 -11.15 15.87
N HIS A 192 8.42 -10.17 15.14
CA HIS A 192 9.25 -10.37 13.95
C HIS A 192 10.58 -11.04 14.32
N LYS A 193 11.11 -10.73 15.52
CA LYS A 193 12.30 -11.36 16.15
C LYS A 193 12.29 -12.89 16.17
N LYS A 194 11.13 -13.54 16.00
CA LYS A 194 11.00 -15.01 15.88
C LYS A 194 11.38 -15.56 14.51
N TRP A 195 11.39 -14.72 13.47
CA TRP A 195 11.57 -15.09 12.06
C TRP A 195 12.82 -14.47 11.42
N LYS A 196 13.11 -13.21 11.77
CA LYS A 196 14.26 -12.40 11.32
C LYS A 196 14.51 -11.36 12.41
N ASP A 197 15.75 -10.93 12.61
CA ASP A 197 16.00 -9.73 13.43
C ASP A 197 15.39 -8.49 12.73
N PRO A 198 14.43 -7.78 13.34
CA PRO A 198 13.83 -6.57 12.77
C PRO A 198 14.71 -5.32 12.94
N GLY A 199 15.85 -5.43 13.65
CA GLY A 199 16.67 -4.27 13.99
C GLY A 199 16.00 -3.34 15.01
N SER A 200 16.34 -2.05 14.96
CA SER A 200 15.74 -1.02 15.80
C SER A 200 14.26 -0.77 15.45
N LEU A 201 13.53 -0.12 16.36
CA LEU A 201 12.15 0.26 16.10
C LEU A 201 12.04 1.33 15.00
N ASP A 202 13.07 2.15 14.79
CA ASP A 202 13.14 3.13 13.69
C ASP A 202 13.29 2.45 12.32
N GLU A 203 14.20 1.48 12.19
CA GLU A 203 14.39 0.72 10.94
C GLU A 203 13.12 -0.06 10.58
N PHE A 204 12.52 -0.74 11.57
CA PHE A 204 11.28 -1.48 11.37
C PHE A 204 10.06 -0.58 11.14
N LEU A 205 10.05 0.65 11.66
CA LEU A 205 9.02 1.65 11.36
C LEU A 205 9.02 1.98 9.87
N GLU A 206 10.18 2.20 9.26
CA GLU A 206 10.27 2.47 7.82
C GLU A 206 9.91 1.20 7.00
N GLU A 207 10.38 -0.01 7.38
CA GLU A 207 9.92 -1.27 6.75
C GLU A 207 8.38 -1.42 6.83
N PHE A 208 7.76 -1.09 7.97
CA PHE A 208 6.31 -1.17 8.19
C PHE A 208 5.52 -0.10 7.40
N LEU A 209 6.02 1.13 7.31
CA LEU A 209 5.39 2.22 6.56
C LEU A 209 5.44 1.98 5.04
N ASP A 210 6.55 1.44 4.54
CA ASP A 210 6.70 1.04 3.13
C ASP A 210 5.90 -0.24 2.79
N GLY A 211 5.45 -0.99 3.80
CA GLY A 211 4.79 -2.28 3.63
C GLY A 211 5.76 -3.43 3.30
N ASN A 212 7.07 -3.25 3.51
CA ASN A 212 8.11 -4.27 3.36
C ASN A 212 8.14 -5.28 4.53
N VAL A 213 6.97 -5.61 5.07
CA VAL A 213 6.76 -6.58 6.14
C VAL A 213 5.83 -7.69 5.67
N SER A 214 5.75 -8.79 6.43
CA SER A 214 4.89 -9.92 6.06
C SER A 214 3.42 -9.51 5.99
N HIS A 215 2.72 -9.94 4.93
CA HIS A 215 1.37 -9.54 4.54
C HIS A 215 1.22 -8.07 4.06
N GLY A 216 2.34 -7.37 3.85
CA GLY A 216 2.37 -6.10 3.12
C GLY A 216 1.96 -4.88 3.94
N SER A 217 1.58 -3.81 3.23
CA SER A 217 1.13 -2.55 3.83
C SER A 217 -0.16 -2.72 4.64
N TRP A 218 -0.10 -2.37 5.94
CA TRP A 218 -1.29 -2.27 6.80
C TRP A 218 -2.34 -1.32 6.21
N PHE A 219 -1.91 -0.21 5.61
CA PHE A 219 -2.82 0.81 5.06
C PHE A 219 -3.61 0.26 3.87
N ASP A 220 -2.96 -0.44 2.94
CA ASP A 220 -3.63 -1.04 1.78
C ASP A 220 -4.50 -2.23 2.20
N HIS A 221 -4.06 -3.04 3.16
CA HIS A 221 -4.85 -4.14 3.70
C HIS A 221 -6.16 -3.65 4.33
N VAL A 222 -6.10 -2.65 5.21
CA VAL A 222 -7.29 -2.06 5.87
C VAL A 222 -8.17 -1.34 4.86
N LYS A 223 -7.59 -0.52 3.97
CA LYS A 223 -8.34 0.20 2.92
C LYS A 223 -9.02 -0.75 1.93
N GLY A 224 -8.40 -1.90 1.64
CA GLY A 224 -8.98 -2.97 0.84
C GLY A 224 -10.22 -3.55 1.51
N TRP A 225 -10.06 -4.13 2.69
CA TRP A 225 -11.15 -4.82 3.39
C TRP A 225 -12.31 -3.89 3.80
N LEU A 226 -12.05 -2.64 4.19
CA LEU A 226 -13.12 -1.70 4.56
C LEU A 226 -14.04 -1.29 3.39
N GLN A 227 -13.70 -1.59 2.13
CA GLN A 227 -14.62 -1.41 1.00
C GLN A 227 -15.84 -2.33 1.10
N MET A 228 -15.73 -3.45 1.82
CA MET A 228 -16.80 -4.42 2.02
C MET A 228 -17.85 -3.98 3.05
N LYS A 229 -17.63 -2.87 3.77
CA LYS A 229 -18.49 -2.35 4.86
C LYS A 229 -19.98 -2.15 4.50
N LYS A 230 -20.33 -2.09 3.21
CA LYS A 230 -21.73 -1.96 2.75
C LYS A 230 -22.43 -3.31 2.52
N ARG A 231 -21.75 -4.45 2.64
CA ARG A 231 -22.34 -5.78 2.46
C ARG A 231 -22.90 -6.32 3.77
N GLU A 232 -24.04 -6.98 3.71
CA GLU A 232 -24.73 -7.58 4.86
C GLU A 232 -23.95 -8.76 5.46
N ASN A 233 -23.14 -9.46 4.66
CA ASN A 233 -22.26 -10.55 5.11
C ASN A 233 -20.88 -10.08 5.59
N PHE A 234 -20.69 -8.79 5.88
CA PHE A 234 -19.43 -8.23 6.37
C PHE A 234 -19.62 -7.37 7.63
N LEU A 235 -19.03 -7.81 8.73
CA LEU A 235 -18.88 -7.04 9.97
C LEU A 235 -17.44 -6.53 10.08
N PHE A 236 -17.25 -5.31 10.57
CA PHE A 236 -15.95 -4.87 11.08
C PHE A 236 -16.07 -4.50 12.56
N ILE A 237 -15.00 -4.77 13.31
CA ILE A 237 -14.88 -4.49 14.73
C ILE A 237 -13.44 -4.13 15.06
N THR A 238 -13.23 -3.30 16.09
CA THR A 238 -11.89 -2.93 16.54
C THR A 238 -11.49 -3.65 17.84
N VAL A 239 -10.20 -3.87 18.04
CA VAL A 239 -9.64 -4.38 19.32
C VAL A 239 -9.89 -3.36 20.44
N GLU A 240 -9.98 -2.08 20.09
CA GLU A 240 -10.39 -1.00 20.98
C GLU A 240 -11.85 -1.14 21.46
N GLU A 241 -12.82 -1.44 20.57
CA GLU A 241 -14.21 -1.74 20.93
C GLU A 241 -14.29 -2.97 21.84
N LEU A 242 -13.61 -4.07 21.46
CA LEU A 242 -13.55 -5.31 22.24
C LEU A 242 -13.01 -5.12 23.66
N LYS A 243 -12.08 -4.19 23.86
CA LYS A 243 -11.55 -3.84 25.20
C LYS A 243 -12.46 -2.91 25.97
N GLN A 244 -13.08 -1.93 25.30
CA GLN A 244 -13.93 -0.93 25.94
C GLN A 244 -15.24 -1.54 26.44
N ASP A 245 -15.88 -2.35 25.59
CA ASP A 245 -17.12 -3.07 25.90
C ASP A 245 -17.11 -4.43 25.19
N LEU A 246 -16.55 -5.44 25.87
CA LEU A 246 -16.55 -6.82 25.39
C LEU A 246 -17.98 -7.36 25.27
N ARG A 247 -18.87 -6.97 26.18
CA ARG A 247 -20.24 -7.49 26.28
C ARG A 247 -21.08 -7.06 25.08
N GLY A 248 -21.15 -5.75 24.82
CA GLY A 248 -21.83 -5.20 23.64
C GLY A 248 -21.14 -5.58 22.32
N SER A 249 -19.82 -5.79 22.35
CA SER A 249 -19.08 -6.35 21.19
C SER A 249 -19.49 -7.79 20.86
N VAL A 250 -19.67 -8.64 21.88
CA VAL A 250 -20.19 -10.00 21.71
C VAL A 250 -21.63 -9.96 21.19
N GLU A 251 -22.50 -9.14 21.76
CA GLU A 251 -23.89 -8.97 21.27
C GLU A 251 -23.95 -8.57 19.79
N LYS A 252 -23.13 -7.59 19.38
CA LYS A 252 -22.98 -7.14 17.98
C LYS A 252 -22.55 -8.27 17.05
N ILE A 253 -21.64 -9.15 17.50
CA ILE A 253 -21.21 -10.33 16.74
C ILE A 253 -22.35 -11.35 16.64
N CYS A 254 -23.05 -11.64 17.74
CA CYS A 254 -24.16 -12.61 17.76
C CYS A 254 -25.28 -12.19 16.82
N GLN A 255 -25.68 -10.92 16.86
CA GLN A 255 -26.69 -10.33 15.99
C GLN A 255 -26.28 -10.44 14.51
N PHE A 256 -25.03 -10.14 14.16
CA PHE A 256 -24.50 -10.31 12.81
C PHE A 256 -24.51 -11.78 12.35
N LEU A 257 -24.19 -12.72 13.25
CA LEU A 257 -24.24 -14.14 12.94
C LEU A 257 -25.67 -14.68 12.84
N GLY A 258 -26.66 -14.00 13.41
CA GLY A 258 -28.05 -14.47 13.50
C GLY A 258 -28.24 -15.49 14.62
N LYS A 259 -27.41 -15.43 15.68
CA LYS A 259 -27.58 -16.23 16.89
C LYS A 259 -28.24 -15.38 17.97
N GLU A 260 -29.40 -15.82 18.45
CA GLU A 260 -30.03 -15.27 19.65
C GLU A 260 -29.38 -15.89 20.89
N LEU A 261 -29.07 -15.07 21.88
CA LEU A 261 -28.57 -15.48 23.19
C LEU A 261 -29.33 -14.72 24.27
N ASN A 262 -29.56 -15.37 25.40
CA ASN A 262 -30.04 -14.65 26.57
C ASN A 262 -28.88 -13.86 27.23
N SER A 263 -29.22 -12.82 27.98
CA SER A 263 -28.23 -11.95 28.63
C SER A 263 -27.24 -12.73 29.50
N GLN A 264 -27.70 -13.78 30.20
CA GLN A 264 -26.87 -14.58 31.09
C GLN A 264 -25.78 -15.39 30.35
N GLN A 265 -26.05 -15.86 29.13
CA GLN A 265 -25.04 -16.47 28.27
C GLN A 265 -23.99 -15.44 27.82
N ILE A 266 -24.43 -14.25 27.42
CA ILE A 266 -23.54 -13.14 27.02
C ILE A 266 -22.64 -12.71 28.20
N ASP A 267 -23.21 -12.62 29.41
CA ASP A 267 -22.48 -12.25 30.63
C ASP A 267 -21.47 -13.34 31.01
N SER A 268 -21.87 -14.61 31.03
CA SER A 268 -20.98 -15.76 31.30
C SER A 268 -19.80 -15.86 30.32
N VAL A 269 -19.96 -15.33 29.11
CA VAL A 269 -18.92 -15.25 28.08
C VAL A 269 -17.99 -14.08 28.35
N ALA A 270 -18.53 -12.87 28.56
CA ALA A 270 -17.72 -11.70 28.88
C ALA A 270 -16.91 -11.89 30.18
N GLU A 271 -17.41 -12.70 31.10
CA GLU A 271 -16.77 -13.04 32.37
C GLU A 271 -15.84 -14.27 32.30
N ASN A 272 -15.81 -15.03 31.20
CA ASN A 272 -15.03 -16.27 31.11
C ASN A 272 -13.53 -16.00 31.41
N PRO A 273 -12.89 -16.78 32.31
CA PRO A 273 -11.48 -16.60 32.68
C PRO A 273 -10.50 -16.59 31.50
N SER A 274 -10.81 -17.23 30.37
CA SER A 274 -9.99 -17.16 29.15
C SER A 274 -9.93 -15.73 28.59
N PHE A 275 -11.06 -15.06 28.42
CA PHE A 275 -11.10 -13.66 27.99
C PHE A 275 -10.53 -12.71 29.03
N GLN A 276 -10.76 -12.93 30.33
CA GLN A 276 -10.12 -12.10 31.37
C GLN A 276 -8.60 -12.29 31.39
N LYS A 277 -8.10 -13.50 31.07
CA LYS A 277 -6.68 -13.79 30.89
C LYS A 277 -6.12 -13.06 29.67
N VAL A 278 -6.73 -13.17 28.49
CA VAL A 278 -6.29 -12.44 27.28
C VAL A 278 -6.39 -10.92 27.42
N LYS A 279 -7.37 -10.42 28.18
CA LYS A 279 -7.54 -9.00 28.53
C LYS A 279 -6.47 -8.47 29.49
N ASN A 280 -5.95 -9.32 30.37
CA ASN A 280 -4.98 -8.94 31.42
C ASN A 280 -3.54 -9.41 31.13
N GLU A 281 -3.30 -10.24 30.12
CA GLU A 281 -1.98 -10.76 29.81
C GLU A 281 -1.06 -9.72 29.14
N THR A 282 -0.15 -9.21 29.96
CA THR A 282 1.24 -8.98 29.58
C THR A 282 1.86 -10.27 29.04
N MET A 283 1.93 -10.41 27.71
CA MET A 283 2.30 -11.63 26.97
C MET A 283 3.63 -12.25 27.45
N PRO A 284 3.61 -13.34 28.25
CA PRO A 284 4.77 -14.19 28.44
C PRO A 284 4.67 -15.25 27.35
N ILE A 285 5.51 -15.18 26.31
CA ILE A 285 5.51 -16.20 25.24
C ILE A 285 5.91 -17.54 25.87
N SER A 286 4.90 -18.32 26.26
CA SER A 286 5.10 -19.48 27.12
C SER A 286 5.85 -20.59 26.41
N SER A 287 6.79 -21.18 27.14
CA SER A 287 7.66 -22.28 26.70
C SER A 287 6.90 -23.62 26.63
N ARG A 288 5.88 -23.73 25.78
CA ARG A 288 5.22 -25.01 25.47
C ARG A 288 5.96 -25.75 24.36
N LYS A 289 6.78 -26.73 24.74
CA LYS A 289 7.42 -27.68 23.83
C LYS A 289 6.41 -28.68 23.23
N ARG A 290 6.25 -28.72 21.91
CA ARG A 290 6.26 -29.98 21.11
C ARG A 290 6.39 -29.72 19.60
N GLY A 291 7.34 -30.37 18.93
CA GLY A 291 7.34 -30.57 17.47
C GLY A 291 7.99 -29.49 16.57
N SER A 292 9.32 -29.56 16.43
CA SER A 292 10.15 -28.79 15.48
C SER A 292 10.33 -27.28 15.73
N VAL A 293 11.57 -26.80 15.53
CA VAL A 293 12.08 -25.43 15.72
C VAL A 293 11.89 -24.84 17.13
N SER A 294 12.83 -25.16 18.03
CA SER A 294 13.03 -24.44 19.29
C SER A 294 14.17 -23.42 19.12
N MET A 295 13.89 -22.12 19.32
CA MET A 295 14.90 -21.07 19.44
C MET A 295 14.64 -20.25 20.71
N HIS A 296 15.67 -20.15 21.57
CA HIS A 296 15.57 -19.50 22.87
C HIS A 296 15.83 -17.99 22.74
N ILE A 297 14.93 -17.16 23.27
CA ILE A 297 15.15 -15.70 23.39
C ILE A 297 15.70 -15.39 24.78
N LYS A 298 16.73 -14.53 24.85
CA LYS A 298 17.55 -14.31 26.07
C LYS A 298 17.08 -13.20 27.03
N GLN A 299 16.00 -12.46 26.75
CA GLN A 299 15.48 -11.42 27.66
C GLN A 299 13.95 -11.33 27.66
N PRO A 300 13.30 -11.30 28.84
CA PRO A 300 11.87 -11.05 28.96
C PRO A 300 11.59 -9.53 29.03
N LEU A 301 11.22 -8.94 27.89
CA LEU A 301 10.65 -7.60 27.86
C LEU A 301 9.14 -7.72 27.71
N VAL A 302 8.44 -7.27 28.75
CA VAL A 302 7.02 -7.48 28.97
C VAL A 302 6.20 -6.49 28.14
N LEU A 303 5.62 -6.96 27.03
CA LEU A 303 4.63 -6.20 26.27
C LEU A 303 3.25 -6.42 26.86
N THR A 304 2.53 -5.33 27.15
CA THR A 304 1.10 -5.44 27.42
C THR A 304 0.39 -5.70 26.09
N GLY A 305 -0.52 -6.67 26.01
CA GLY A 305 -1.31 -6.91 24.78
C GLY A 305 -2.28 -5.77 24.44
N LEU A 306 -2.28 -4.70 25.23
CA LEU A 306 -3.32 -3.69 25.37
C LEU A 306 -3.28 -2.64 24.24
N PRO A 307 -4.44 -2.22 23.71
CA PRO A 307 -4.57 -0.99 22.94
C PRO A 307 -4.04 0.23 23.70
N GLY A 308 -3.25 1.04 23.01
CA GLY A 308 -2.61 2.25 23.53
C GLY A 308 -1.18 2.06 24.07
N ASP A 309 -0.68 0.82 24.19
CA ASP A 309 0.67 0.54 24.69
C ASP A 309 1.77 1.16 23.80
N TRP A 310 1.48 1.40 22.51
CA TRP A 310 2.40 2.07 21.59
C TRP A 310 3.02 3.37 22.13
N LYS A 311 2.31 4.09 23.01
CA LYS A 311 2.80 5.32 23.66
C LYS A 311 4.03 5.10 24.55
N ASN A 312 4.24 3.87 25.03
CA ASN A 312 5.37 3.50 25.89
C ASN A 312 6.63 3.12 25.09
N HIS A 313 6.49 2.83 23.78
CA HIS A 313 7.58 2.33 22.93
C HIS A 313 7.93 3.28 21.78
N VAL A 314 6.97 4.06 21.29
CA VAL A 314 7.13 4.97 20.14
C VAL A 314 7.44 6.39 20.63
N THR A 315 8.60 6.92 20.25
CA THR A 315 9.03 8.29 20.58
C THR A 315 8.16 9.35 19.88
N VAL A 316 8.22 10.60 20.36
CA VAL A 316 7.50 11.73 19.72
C VAL A 316 7.89 11.89 18.25
N ALA A 317 9.19 11.78 17.92
CA ALA A 317 9.68 11.91 16.54
C ALA A 317 9.18 10.78 15.63
N GLN A 318 9.19 9.53 16.11
CA GLN A 318 8.59 8.38 15.42
C GLN A 318 7.08 8.54 15.25
N ASN A 319 6.39 9.06 16.27
CA ASN A 319 4.95 9.31 16.21
C ASN A 319 4.61 10.36 15.13
N GLU A 320 5.34 11.47 15.08
CA GLU A 320 5.20 12.50 14.04
C GLU A 320 5.56 11.97 12.64
N ARG A 321 6.58 11.11 12.53
CA ARG A 321 6.93 10.39 11.29
C ARG A 321 5.76 9.52 10.84
N PHE A 322 5.24 8.67 11.72
CA PHE A 322 4.06 7.84 11.46
C PHE A 322 2.85 8.68 11.04
N ASP A 323 2.56 9.77 11.77
CA ASP A 323 1.38 10.59 11.53
C ASP A 323 1.43 11.39 10.22
N ARG A 324 2.62 11.61 9.63
CA ARG A 324 2.75 12.15 8.27
C ARG A 324 2.33 11.16 7.17
N PHE A 325 2.59 9.87 7.36
CA PHE A 325 2.21 8.83 6.40
C PHE A 325 0.77 8.32 6.61
N TYR A 326 0.25 8.37 7.84
CA TYR A 326 -1.08 7.86 8.18
C TYR A 326 -2.20 8.78 7.66
N PRO A 327 -3.01 8.37 6.65
CA PRO A 327 -3.94 9.28 5.97
C PRO A 327 -5.10 9.75 6.84
N SER A 328 -5.48 11.03 6.71
CA SER A 328 -6.59 11.64 7.45
C SER A 328 -7.91 10.88 7.32
N HIS A 329 -8.27 10.42 6.12
CA HIS A 329 -9.51 9.66 5.91
C HIS A 329 -9.55 8.31 6.64
N ILE A 330 -8.40 7.65 6.87
CA ILE A 330 -8.32 6.41 7.66
C ILE A 330 -8.35 6.75 9.16
N LYS A 331 -7.64 7.81 9.58
CA LYS A 331 -7.78 8.39 10.94
C LYS A 331 -9.24 8.71 11.26
N ASP A 332 -9.98 9.31 10.32
CA ASP A 332 -11.38 9.70 10.48
C ASP A 332 -12.37 8.53 10.33
N ALA A 333 -11.99 7.45 9.65
CA ALA A 333 -12.77 6.21 9.65
C ALA A 333 -12.65 5.49 11.01
N ILE A 334 -11.44 5.42 11.57
CA ILE A 334 -11.19 4.85 12.89
C ILE A 334 -11.79 5.74 14.00
N ARG A 335 -11.59 7.06 13.95
CA ARG A 335 -12.21 8.01 14.90
C ARG A 335 -13.74 8.03 14.83
N ARG A 336 -14.35 7.86 13.65
CA ARG A 336 -15.81 7.70 13.58
C ARG A 336 -16.27 6.36 14.15
N GLY A 337 -15.46 5.30 14.07
CA GLY A 337 -15.67 4.09 14.89
C GLY A 337 -15.64 4.40 16.40
N TRP A 338 -14.64 5.16 16.87
CA TRP A 338 -14.55 5.58 18.28
C TRP A 338 -15.74 6.44 18.73
N SER A 339 -16.31 7.24 17.84
CA SER A 339 -17.42 8.17 18.14
C SER A 339 -18.81 7.54 18.20
N VAL A 340 -19.00 6.27 17.82
CA VAL A 340 -20.34 5.65 17.79
C VAL A 340 -20.84 5.23 19.17
N ASN A 341 -19.94 4.85 20.10
CA ASN A 341 -20.29 4.36 21.44
C ASN A 341 -19.57 5.13 22.55
N GLY A 342 -19.61 6.47 22.50
CA GLY A 342 -18.77 7.29 23.37
C GLY A 342 -19.24 8.72 23.65
N ASP A 343 -20.54 9.02 23.64
CA ASP A 343 -21.08 10.16 24.41
C ASP A 343 -22.60 10.13 24.59
N ALA A 344 -23.06 9.43 25.63
CA ALA A 344 -24.43 9.59 26.14
C ALA A 344 -24.63 10.95 26.85
N ASN A 345 -23.55 11.70 27.09
CA ASN A 345 -23.52 12.94 27.90
C ASN A 345 -23.40 14.25 27.08
N MET A 346 -23.77 14.24 25.79
CA MET A 346 -23.99 15.49 25.03
C MET A 346 -25.45 15.71 24.58
N LYS A 347 -26.43 15.13 25.30
CA LYS A 347 -27.86 15.35 25.04
C LYS A 347 -28.43 16.65 25.61
N THR A 348 -27.69 17.38 26.44
CA THR A 348 -28.14 18.65 27.06
C THR A 348 -28.05 19.87 26.14
N SER A 349 -27.34 19.80 25.00
CA SER A 349 -27.12 20.97 24.12
C SER A 349 -27.86 20.91 22.77
N PHE A 350 -28.56 19.81 22.46
CA PHE A 350 -29.38 19.70 21.24
C PHE A 350 -30.89 19.78 21.49
N ALA A 351 -31.37 19.43 22.69
CA ALA A 351 -32.78 19.57 23.06
C ALA A 351 -33.24 21.04 23.15
N LEU A 352 -32.34 21.96 23.52
CA LEU A 352 -32.64 23.39 23.62
C LEU A 352 -32.81 24.08 22.25
N LEU A 353 -32.27 23.50 21.18
CA LEU A 353 -32.32 24.10 19.83
C LEU A 353 -33.58 23.68 19.05
N LEU A 354 -34.15 22.52 19.36
CA LEU A 354 -35.39 22.01 18.73
C LEU A 354 -36.67 22.58 19.38
N LEU A 355 -36.58 23.19 20.57
CA LEU A 355 -37.69 23.90 21.22
C LEU A 355 -37.84 25.37 20.77
N LEU A 356 -36.90 25.91 19.98
CA LEU A 356 -36.89 27.31 19.54
C LEU A 356 -37.24 27.54 18.06
N LEU A 357 -37.51 26.48 17.29
CA LEU A 357 -37.90 26.57 15.87
C LEU A 357 -39.21 25.83 15.61
N GLY A 358 -40.28 26.33 16.24
CA GLY A 358 -41.64 25.90 15.94
C GLY A 358 -42.15 26.50 14.63
N SER A 359 -42.23 25.68 13.58
CA SER A 359 -43.31 25.77 12.57
C SER A 359 -43.25 24.56 11.64
N ALA A 360 -44.34 23.79 11.57
CA ALA A 360 -44.50 22.75 10.57
C ALA A 360 -44.80 23.38 9.20
N SER A 361 -44.24 22.82 8.14
CA SER A 361 -44.70 23.04 6.75
C SER A 361 -44.33 21.83 5.92
N THR A 362 -45.36 21.08 5.53
CA THR A 362 -45.27 19.90 4.67
C THR A 362 -44.88 20.29 3.25
N PHE A 363 -43.82 19.70 2.71
CA PHE A 363 -43.51 19.77 1.28
C PHE A 363 -43.45 18.37 0.69
N TRP A 364 -44.28 18.16 -0.34
CA TRP A 364 -44.38 16.92 -1.09
C TRP A 364 -43.16 16.76 -2.01
N PHE A 365 -42.50 15.60 -1.96
CA PHE A 365 -41.57 15.21 -3.01
C PHE A 365 -42.33 14.52 -4.14
N HIS A 366 -42.24 15.07 -5.35
CA HIS A 366 -42.57 14.35 -6.58
C HIS A 366 -41.36 13.51 -7.01
N GLU A 367 -41.56 12.22 -7.22
CA GLU A 367 -40.52 11.34 -7.76
C GLU A 367 -40.17 11.76 -9.20
N THR A 368 -38.90 12.05 -9.45
CA THR A 368 -38.38 12.16 -10.83
C THR A 368 -37.58 10.89 -11.13
N LYS A 369 -38.13 9.99 -11.96
CA LYS A 369 -37.43 8.78 -12.39
C LYS A 369 -36.22 9.15 -13.25
N VAL A 370 -35.02 8.95 -12.70
CA VAL A 370 -33.77 9.07 -13.47
C VAL A 370 -33.51 7.75 -14.21
N THR A 371 -33.73 7.75 -15.53
CA THR A 371 -33.35 6.62 -16.39
C THR A 371 -31.83 6.66 -16.61
N ILE A 372 -31.11 5.68 -16.07
CA ILE A 372 -29.68 5.52 -16.34
C ILE A 372 -29.52 5.03 -17.78
N LYS A 373 -28.89 5.85 -18.64
CA LYS A 373 -28.31 5.39 -19.90
C LYS A 373 -26.84 5.09 -19.66
N GLU A 374 -26.38 3.90 -20.05
CA GLU A 374 -24.98 3.54 -20.03
C GLU A 374 -24.18 4.43 -20.99
N THR A 375 -23.32 5.30 -20.45
CA THR A 375 -22.28 5.98 -21.22
C THR A 375 -21.03 5.11 -21.23
N LYS A 376 -20.57 4.72 -22.42
CA LYS A 376 -19.26 4.06 -22.61
C LYS A 376 -18.16 4.95 -22.04
N GLU A 377 -17.33 4.42 -21.14
CA GLU A 377 -16.14 5.11 -20.66
C GLU A 377 -15.14 5.32 -21.81
N THR A 378 -15.03 6.55 -22.29
CA THR A 378 -13.85 7.00 -23.03
C THR A 378 -12.72 7.24 -22.04
N LYS A 379 -11.62 6.48 -22.18
CA LYS A 379 -10.43 6.58 -21.33
C LYS A 379 -9.75 7.95 -21.55
N GLU A 380 -10.11 8.93 -20.73
CA GLU A 380 -9.61 10.31 -20.81
C GLU A 380 -8.09 10.36 -20.52
N THR A 381 -7.30 10.85 -21.48
CA THR A 381 -5.84 10.97 -21.35
C THR A 381 -5.42 12.40 -21.02
N ASN A 382 -4.36 12.54 -20.22
CA ASN A 382 -3.82 13.82 -19.79
C ASN A 382 -2.91 14.49 -20.86
N GLU A 383 -3.10 14.16 -22.15
CA GLU A 383 -2.26 14.68 -23.25
C GLU A 383 -2.27 16.21 -23.34
N HIS A 384 -3.37 16.84 -22.94
CA HIS A 384 -3.53 18.29 -22.86
C HIS A 384 -2.55 18.98 -21.87
N LEU A 385 -1.90 18.23 -20.97
CA LEU A 385 -0.87 18.75 -20.05
C LEU A 385 0.53 18.87 -20.69
N LEU A 386 0.75 18.20 -21.82
CA LEU A 386 2.05 18.14 -22.47
C LEU A 386 2.33 19.44 -23.25
N TYR A 387 3.53 19.99 -23.08
CA TYR A 387 4.02 21.04 -23.95
C TYR A 387 4.30 20.43 -25.34
N PRO A 388 4.08 21.16 -26.46
CA PRO A 388 4.24 20.61 -27.80
C PRO A 388 5.60 19.93 -27.98
N TYR A 389 5.64 18.75 -28.61
CA TYR A 389 6.84 17.92 -28.74
C TYR A 389 6.87 17.16 -30.08
N GLY A 390 7.98 16.48 -30.33
CA GLY A 390 8.23 15.73 -31.57
C GLY A 390 8.88 16.56 -32.67
N GLU A 391 9.14 15.91 -33.80
CA GLU A 391 9.89 16.48 -34.93
C GLU A 391 9.22 17.75 -35.49
N ALA A 392 7.88 17.78 -35.54
CA ALA A 392 7.12 18.97 -35.95
C ALA A 392 7.24 20.17 -34.99
N ALA A 393 7.59 19.94 -33.72
CA ALA A 393 7.88 21.00 -32.76
C ALA A 393 9.35 21.50 -32.82
N GLY A 394 10.20 20.80 -33.59
CA GLY A 394 11.64 21.02 -33.69
C GLY A 394 12.47 20.25 -32.67
N ASP A 395 11.99 19.10 -32.18
CA ASP A 395 12.73 18.28 -31.22
C ASP A 395 13.83 17.44 -31.89
N MET A 396 14.97 17.35 -31.20
CA MET A 396 15.93 16.26 -31.41
C MET A 396 15.37 14.97 -30.81
N LYS A 397 15.91 13.83 -31.24
CA LYS A 397 15.46 12.50 -30.86
C LYS A 397 16.65 11.66 -30.42
N ASN A 398 16.49 10.84 -29.38
CA ASN A 398 17.52 9.86 -29.03
C ASN A 398 17.64 8.77 -30.12
N PRO A 399 18.83 8.18 -30.31
CA PRO A 399 18.98 7.00 -31.15
C PRO A 399 18.02 5.89 -30.70
N ILE A 400 17.39 5.20 -31.66
CA ILE A 400 16.57 4.02 -31.36
C ILE A 400 17.51 2.92 -30.86
N ALA A 401 17.45 2.68 -29.56
CA ALA A 401 18.23 1.72 -28.82
C ALA A 401 17.38 1.19 -27.67
N ASP A 402 17.87 0.15 -27.01
CA ASP A 402 17.32 -0.33 -25.76
C ASP A 402 17.73 0.65 -24.64
N ASP A 403 18.80 0.31 -23.92
CA ASP A 403 19.58 1.29 -23.17
C ASP A 403 20.23 2.31 -24.10
N GLY A 404 19.99 3.60 -23.82
CA GLY A 404 20.52 4.69 -24.62
C GLY A 404 20.42 6.04 -23.92
N THR A 405 21.25 6.98 -24.36
CA THR A 405 21.21 8.37 -23.90
C THR A 405 21.58 9.31 -25.03
N SER A 406 21.11 10.55 -24.96
CA SER A 406 21.56 11.63 -25.83
C SER A 406 23.08 11.81 -25.72
N PRO A 407 23.73 12.41 -26.74
CA PRO A 407 24.99 13.10 -26.53
C PRO A 407 24.91 14.10 -25.37
N LYS A 408 26.06 14.62 -24.91
CA LYS A 408 26.07 15.75 -23.97
C LYS A 408 25.40 16.95 -24.64
N ILE A 409 24.32 17.48 -24.06
CA ILE A 409 23.59 18.64 -24.59
C ILE A 409 24.07 19.88 -23.81
N PRO A 410 24.83 20.81 -24.39
CA PRO A 410 25.11 22.11 -23.77
C PRO A 410 23.81 22.91 -23.67
N ILE A 411 23.54 23.53 -22.52
CA ILE A 411 22.34 24.35 -22.34
C ILE A 411 22.67 25.85 -22.47
N LEU A 412 21.80 26.57 -23.19
CA LEU A 412 21.99 28.00 -23.55
C LEU A 412 21.97 28.93 -22.34
N VAL A 413 21.17 28.60 -21.33
CA VAL A 413 21.12 29.31 -20.05
C VAL A 413 21.49 28.32 -18.95
N PRO A 414 22.45 28.63 -18.06
CA PRO A 414 22.82 27.74 -16.97
C PRO A 414 21.63 27.46 -16.05
N PHE A 415 21.48 26.19 -15.64
CA PHE A 415 20.38 25.73 -14.80
C PHE A 415 20.88 25.44 -13.39
N THR A 416 20.31 26.10 -12.38
CA THR A 416 20.73 25.93 -10.98
C THR A 416 19.86 24.89 -10.29
N PHE A 417 20.49 23.87 -9.72
CA PHE A 417 19.81 22.77 -9.06
C PHE A 417 20.57 22.40 -7.78
N TYR A 418 19.99 22.77 -6.63
CA TYR A 418 20.58 22.64 -5.29
C TYR A 418 22.00 23.23 -5.19
N ASP A 419 22.09 24.55 -5.32
CA ASP A 419 23.31 25.39 -5.24
C ASP A 419 24.43 25.04 -6.22
N LYS A 420 24.23 24.05 -7.10
CA LYS A 420 25.10 23.72 -8.21
C LYS A 420 24.51 24.26 -9.51
N THR A 421 25.32 24.97 -10.28
CA THR A 421 24.94 25.49 -11.60
C THR A 421 25.48 24.59 -12.70
N TYR A 422 24.57 24.08 -13.52
CA TYR A 422 24.85 23.12 -14.59
C TYR A 422 24.81 23.81 -15.95
N HIS A 423 25.70 23.37 -16.84
CA HIS A 423 25.88 23.91 -18.19
C HIS A 423 25.59 22.88 -19.28
N SER A 424 25.16 21.67 -18.89
CA SER A 424 24.77 20.61 -19.82
C SER A 424 23.88 19.56 -19.16
N VAL A 425 23.04 18.93 -19.97
CA VAL A 425 22.16 17.81 -19.58
C VAL A 425 22.38 16.60 -20.49
N TYR A 426 21.91 15.44 -20.03
CA TYR A 426 21.75 14.22 -20.82
C TYR A 426 20.30 13.73 -20.67
N VAL A 427 19.72 13.20 -21.74
CA VAL A 427 18.38 12.59 -21.72
C VAL A 427 18.53 11.09 -21.97
N ASN A 428 18.10 10.27 -21.02
CA ASN A 428 18.23 8.81 -21.06
C ASN A 428 16.90 8.14 -21.48
N ASN A 429 17.00 7.05 -22.24
CA ASN A 429 15.84 6.30 -22.75
C ASN A 429 14.93 5.79 -21.62
N ASN A 430 15.51 5.38 -20.49
CA ASN A 430 14.83 4.85 -19.31
C ASN A 430 14.14 5.91 -18.43
N GLY A 431 13.95 7.15 -18.89
CA GLY A 431 13.14 8.13 -18.17
C GLY A 431 13.88 9.03 -17.17
N VAL A 432 15.14 9.39 -17.47
CA VAL A 432 15.99 10.27 -16.64
C VAL A 432 16.56 11.44 -17.46
N VAL A 433 16.54 12.65 -16.88
CA VAL A 433 17.37 13.79 -17.32
C VAL A 433 18.47 13.98 -16.28
N SER A 434 19.72 13.72 -16.63
CA SER A 434 20.85 13.85 -15.70
C SER A 434 21.75 15.04 -16.00
N PHE A 435 22.38 15.57 -14.95
CA PHE A 435 23.29 16.70 -15.04
C PHE A 435 24.74 16.24 -14.89
N SER A 436 25.64 16.86 -15.67
CA SER A 436 27.08 16.58 -15.75
C SER A 436 27.51 15.19 -16.23
N VAL A 437 26.85 14.10 -15.83
CA VAL A 437 27.18 12.72 -16.21
C VAL A 437 25.91 11.90 -16.55
N PRO A 438 25.98 10.91 -17.45
CA PRO A 438 24.88 9.99 -17.71
C PRO A 438 24.53 9.10 -16.50
N VAL A 439 23.27 8.67 -16.45
CA VAL A 439 22.76 7.60 -15.57
C VAL A 439 22.46 6.38 -16.45
N PRO A 440 23.38 5.41 -16.59
CA PRO A 440 23.21 4.25 -17.47
C PRO A 440 22.36 3.11 -16.86
N GLU A 441 22.01 3.17 -15.57
CA GLU A 441 21.33 2.06 -14.91
C GLU A 441 19.85 1.93 -15.37
N TYR A 442 19.45 0.80 -15.96
CA TYR A 442 18.06 0.54 -16.41
C TYR A 442 17.10 0.21 -15.27
N THR A 443 17.50 -0.70 -14.36
CA THR A 443 16.70 -0.99 -13.16
C THR A 443 16.78 0.19 -12.19
N PRO A 444 15.65 0.85 -11.87
CA PRO A 444 15.67 2.05 -11.07
C PRO A 444 16.17 1.79 -9.65
N LYS A 445 17.07 2.67 -9.18
CA LYS A 445 17.59 2.64 -7.81
C LYS A 445 16.78 3.58 -6.92
N ALA A 446 16.76 3.29 -5.61
CA ALA A 446 16.18 4.22 -4.63
C ALA A 446 16.89 5.58 -4.73
N ILE A 447 16.10 6.64 -4.62
CA ILE A 447 16.59 7.98 -4.34
C ILE A 447 16.53 8.19 -2.81
N PRO A 448 17.62 8.58 -2.14
CA PRO A 448 18.84 9.17 -2.71
C PRO A 448 19.84 8.14 -3.25
N MET A 449 20.44 8.45 -4.40
CA MET A 449 21.60 7.71 -4.90
C MET A 449 22.88 8.29 -4.31
N VAL A 450 23.57 7.52 -3.48
CA VAL A 450 24.81 7.89 -2.78
C VAL A 450 26.04 7.74 -3.70
N ASN A 451 25.98 8.37 -4.88
CA ASN A 451 27.04 8.31 -5.90
C ASN A 451 27.34 9.68 -6.55
N GLY A 452 26.81 10.77 -5.99
CA GLY A 452 27.04 12.13 -6.47
C GLY A 452 26.33 12.50 -7.79
N LYS A 453 25.61 11.58 -8.45
CA LYS A 453 24.88 11.87 -9.69
C LYS A 453 23.68 12.77 -9.40
N ALA A 454 23.65 13.95 -10.02
CA ALA A 454 22.51 14.85 -9.99
C ALA A 454 21.58 14.57 -11.17
N PHE A 455 20.29 14.35 -10.92
CA PHE A 455 19.32 14.03 -11.99
C PHE A 455 17.87 14.27 -11.58
N VAL A 456 17.03 14.37 -12.61
CA VAL A 456 15.57 14.37 -12.56
C VAL A 456 15.09 13.06 -13.17
N ALA A 457 14.26 12.33 -12.45
CA ALA A 457 13.62 11.11 -12.92
C ALA A 457 12.10 11.39 -13.05
N PRO A 458 11.59 11.88 -14.19
CA PRO A 458 10.15 11.96 -14.41
C PRO A 458 9.50 10.59 -14.20
N TYR A 459 10.04 9.53 -14.80
CA TYR A 459 9.54 8.17 -14.65
C TYR A 459 10.65 7.19 -15.01
N TRP A 460 11.58 6.95 -14.08
CA TRP A 460 12.74 6.11 -14.34
C TRP A 460 12.37 4.63 -14.27
N ALA A 461 12.37 3.96 -15.43
CA ALA A 461 12.16 2.52 -15.53
C ALA A 461 12.78 1.96 -16.82
N ASP A 462 13.05 0.66 -16.77
CA ASP A 462 13.57 -0.24 -17.81
C ASP A 462 12.71 -0.22 -19.10
N ALA A 463 13.02 0.73 -19.98
CA ALA A 463 12.26 1.12 -21.17
C ALA A 463 13.01 0.72 -22.44
N ASN A 464 12.27 0.25 -23.45
CA ASN A 464 12.86 -0.19 -24.71
C ASN A 464 12.15 0.51 -25.88
N ILE A 465 12.83 1.50 -26.48
CA ILE A 465 12.27 2.28 -27.60
C ILE A 465 12.47 1.62 -28.96
N ILE A 466 13.09 0.44 -29.02
CA ILE A 466 13.06 -0.44 -30.20
C ILE A 466 11.67 -1.10 -30.31
N LEU A 467 11.08 -1.50 -29.18
CA LEU A 467 9.76 -2.13 -29.11
C LEU A 467 8.60 -1.14 -29.29
N GLY A 468 8.82 0.15 -29.00
CA GLY A 468 7.83 1.18 -29.29
C GLY A 468 8.17 2.53 -28.66
N GLY A 469 7.72 3.60 -29.33
CA GLY A 469 7.84 4.97 -28.85
C GLY A 469 9.19 5.61 -29.10
N HIS A 470 9.31 6.88 -28.72
CA HIS A 470 10.45 7.74 -29.02
C HIS A 470 10.76 8.67 -27.85
N VAL A 471 12.03 9.03 -27.67
CA VAL A 471 12.43 10.05 -26.70
C VAL A 471 12.88 11.30 -27.44
N TYR A 472 12.12 12.37 -27.24
CA TYR A 472 12.28 13.68 -27.86
C TYR A 472 12.81 14.69 -26.87
N TYR A 473 13.63 15.64 -27.32
CA TYR A 473 14.10 16.74 -26.49
C TYR A 473 14.46 18.00 -27.29
N ARG A 474 14.22 19.17 -26.68
CA ARG A 474 14.75 20.46 -27.16
C ARG A 474 15.02 21.42 -26.01
N GLN A 475 15.83 22.43 -26.28
CA GLN A 475 15.80 23.69 -25.56
C GLN A 475 15.17 24.78 -26.41
N THR A 476 14.57 25.79 -25.79
CA THR A 476 13.88 26.86 -26.50
C THR A 476 13.78 28.15 -25.70
N GLN A 477 13.81 29.26 -26.44
CA GLN A 477 13.50 30.60 -25.96
C GLN A 477 12.36 31.23 -26.80
N LYS A 478 11.50 30.39 -27.40
CA LYS A 478 10.34 30.85 -28.19
C LYS A 478 9.36 31.61 -27.25
N PRO A 479 9.00 32.87 -27.55
CA PRO A 479 8.20 33.71 -26.64
C PRO A 479 6.86 33.11 -26.19
N GLU A 480 6.20 32.32 -27.04
CA GLU A 480 4.93 31.64 -26.70
C GLU A 480 5.10 30.59 -25.59
N LEU A 481 6.15 29.76 -25.69
CA LEU A 481 6.42 28.72 -24.70
C LEU A 481 6.95 29.33 -23.39
N LEU A 482 7.75 30.41 -23.49
CA LEU A 482 8.18 31.21 -22.34
C LEU A 482 6.97 31.82 -21.60
N ARG A 483 6.02 32.42 -22.32
CA ARG A 483 4.77 32.95 -21.72
C ARG A 483 3.93 31.85 -21.08
N ASN A 484 3.79 30.69 -21.73
CA ASN A 484 3.01 29.57 -21.19
C ASN A 484 3.60 29.06 -19.86
N VAL A 485 4.90 28.76 -19.80
CA VAL A 485 5.51 28.28 -18.54
C VAL A 485 5.58 29.37 -17.49
N THR A 486 5.79 30.63 -17.87
CA THR A 486 5.75 31.77 -16.93
C THR A 486 4.37 31.87 -16.27
N ARG A 487 3.29 31.78 -17.05
CA ARG A 487 1.92 31.74 -16.53
C ARG A 487 1.69 30.55 -15.62
N ASP A 488 2.09 29.35 -16.03
CA ASP A 488 1.93 28.14 -15.22
C ASP A 488 2.66 28.26 -13.88
N ILE A 489 3.94 28.65 -13.89
CA ILE A 489 4.73 28.84 -12.66
C ILE A 489 4.14 29.95 -11.77
N ASN A 490 3.78 31.11 -12.32
CA ASN A 490 3.23 32.21 -11.54
C ASN A 490 1.84 31.89 -10.96
N ASN A 491 1.06 31.02 -11.61
CA ASN A 491 -0.20 30.51 -11.06
C ASN A 491 0.03 29.61 -9.83
N TYR A 492 1.05 28.73 -9.88
CA TYR A 492 1.35 27.82 -8.77
C TYR A 492 2.17 28.47 -7.64
N PHE A 493 2.98 29.48 -7.97
CA PHE A 493 3.90 30.17 -7.05
C PHE A 493 3.75 31.70 -7.11
N PRO A 494 2.56 32.27 -6.80
CA PRO A 494 2.27 33.71 -6.96
C PRO A 494 3.09 34.63 -6.04
N GLU A 495 3.76 34.08 -5.01
CA GLU A 495 4.67 34.81 -4.12
C GLU A 495 6.07 35.01 -4.77
N ILE A 496 6.30 34.51 -6.00
CA ILE A 496 7.56 34.58 -6.74
C ILE A 496 7.33 35.33 -8.06
N SER A 497 8.06 36.43 -8.25
CA SER A 497 8.11 37.12 -9.55
C SER A 497 9.02 36.36 -10.51
N PHE A 498 8.49 35.36 -11.21
CA PHE A 498 9.21 34.58 -12.22
C PHE A 498 8.83 35.02 -13.64
N THR A 499 9.80 34.99 -14.55
CA THR A 499 9.60 35.17 -16.00
C THR A 499 10.64 34.35 -16.75
N ALA A 500 10.23 33.22 -17.30
CA ALA A 500 11.15 32.28 -17.92
C ALA A 500 11.90 32.94 -19.09
N THR A 501 13.22 32.78 -19.09
CA THR A 501 14.13 33.18 -20.18
C THR A 501 14.59 31.96 -20.99
N TRP A 502 14.40 30.74 -20.47
CA TRP A 502 14.76 29.49 -21.12
C TRP A 502 13.91 28.30 -20.65
N LEU A 503 13.59 27.39 -21.57
CA LEU A 503 13.01 26.06 -21.29
C LEU A 503 13.90 24.97 -21.91
N PHE A 504 13.96 23.82 -21.24
CA PHE A 504 14.28 22.52 -21.81
C PHE A 504 13.07 21.61 -21.64
N ILE A 505 12.70 20.88 -22.69
CA ILE A 505 11.57 19.95 -22.73
C ILE A 505 12.13 18.61 -23.17
N ALA A 506 11.86 17.55 -22.42
CA ALA A 506 12.15 16.17 -22.79
C ALA A 506 10.88 15.32 -22.65
N THR A 507 10.51 14.59 -23.69
CA THR A 507 9.26 13.80 -23.75
C THR A 507 9.58 12.37 -24.14
N TRP A 508 9.10 11.42 -23.34
CA TRP A 508 9.07 10.00 -23.66
C TRP A 508 7.67 9.75 -24.22
N ASP A 509 7.58 9.57 -25.54
CA ASP A 509 6.32 9.44 -26.28
C ASP A 509 6.03 7.97 -26.60
N ARG A 510 4.95 7.43 -26.02
CA ARG A 510 4.49 6.04 -26.21
C ARG A 510 5.61 5.00 -26.05
N VAL A 511 6.50 5.18 -25.06
CA VAL A 511 7.63 4.27 -24.84
C VAL A 511 7.18 2.92 -24.28
N ALA A 512 7.66 1.83 -24.86
CA ALA A 512 7.45 0.47 -24.37
C ALA A 512 8.46 0.09 -23.27
N TYR A 513 8.20 -1.00 -22.56
CA TYR A 513 9.11 -1.56 -21.54
C TYR A 513 9.98 -2.68 -22.10
N PHE A 514 11.16 -2.89 -21.51
CA PHE A 514 12.05 -3.98 -21.90
C PHE A 514 11.35 -5.35 -21.78
N GLY A 515 11.52 -6.19 -22.80
CA GLY A 515 10.90 -7.51 -22.86
C GLY A 515 9.37 -7.50 -23.00
N SER A 516 8.76 -6.39 -23.46
CA SER A 516 7.31 -6.34 -23.66
C SER A 516 6.80 -7.34 -24.70
N LEU A 517 5.81 -8.13 -24.29
CA LEU A 517 4.94 -8.96 -25.13
C LEU A 517 3.52 -8.35 -25.24
N SER A 518 3.39 -7.04 -25.01
CA SER A 518 2.13 -6.29 -25.06
C SER A 518 2.27 -4.99 -25.85
N ARG A 519 1.14 -4.38 -26.20
CA ARG A 519 1.08 -3.05 -26.85
C ARG A 519 1.02 -1.89 -25.84
N LYS A 520 1.35 -2.14 -24.57
CA LYS A 520 1.29 -1.10 -23.53
C LYS A 520 2.45 -0.14 -23.64
N VAL A 521 2.15 1.14 -23.45
CA VAL A 521 3.10 2.23 -23.61
C VAL A 521 2.90 3.31 -22.55
N ASN A 522 3.93 4.09 -22.27
CA ASN A 522 3.89 5.24 -21.37
C ASN A 522 4.19 6.53 -22.15
N THR A 523 3.48 7.61 -21.84
CA THR A 523 3.76 8.96 -22.34
C THR A 523 3.89 9.94 -21.18
N PHE A 524 5.08 10.55 -21.03
CA PHE A 524 5.39 11.50 -19.97
C PHE A 524 6.49 12.50 -20.40
N GLN A 525 6.58 13.62 -19.69
CA GLN A 525 7.42 14.75 -20.07
C GLN A 525 8.06 15.41 -18.84
N ALA A 526 9.32 15.81 -18.97
CA ALA A 526 10.03 16.68 -18.05
C ALA A 526 10.30 18.03 -18.70
N ILE A 527 10.09 19.11 -17.94
CA ILE A 527 10.38 20.48 -18.32
C ILE A 527 11.29 21.09 -17.26
N LEU A 528 12.42 21.64 -17.69
CA LEU A 528 13.28 22.49 -16.87
C LEU A 528 13.12 23.92 -17.36
N CYS A 529 12.94 24.89 -16.48
CA CYS A 529 12.87 26.30 -16.87
C CYS A 529 13.54 27.20 -15.83
N THR A 530 14.07 28.33 -16.30
CA THR A 530 14.78 29.30 -15.46
C THR A 530 14.56 30.71 -16.01
N ASP A 531 14.66 31.71 -15.14
CA ASP A 531 14.81 33.12 -15.51
C ASP A 531 16.29 33.56 -15.54
N GLY A 532 17.20 32.72 -15.00
CA GLY A 532 18.62 33.01 -14.79
C GLY A 532 19.02 33.09 -13.31
N HIS A 533 18.04 33.17 -12.40
CA HIS A 533 18.20 33.27 -10.95
C HIS A 533 17.39 32.22 -10.18
N VAL A 534 16.17 31.93 -10.61
CA VAL A 534 15.27 30.92 -10.04
C VAL A 534 14.98 29.86 -11.08
N SER A 535 15.20 28.60 -10.69
CA SER A 535 14.98 27.43 -11.53
C SER A 535 13.81 26.59 -11.02
N PHE A 536 12.99 26.13 -11.96
CA PHE A 536 11.84 25.27 -11.74
C PHE A 536 11.91 24.03 -12.62
N MET A 537 11.27 22.97 -12.12
CA MET A 537 11.10 21.70 -12.79
C MET A 537 9.63 21.31 -12.77
N MET A 538 9.07 20.98 -13.93
CA MET A 538 7.70 20.50 -14.11
C MET A 538 7.72 19.11 -14.76
N LEU A 539 6.96 18.17 -14.22
CA LEU A 539 6.84 16.80 -14.70
C LEU A 539 5.36 16.55 -15.05
N ASN A 540 5.08 16.14 -16.28
CA ASN A 540 3.73 15.91 -16.80
C ASN A 540 3.56 14.44 -17.20
N TYR A 541 2.41 13.83 -16.89
CA TYR A 541 2.10 12.43 -17.12
C TYR A 541 0.79 12.31 -17.90
N ALA A 542 0.85 11.84 -19.16
CA ALA A 542 -0.29 11.80 -20.07
C ALA A 542 -1.05 10.46 -20.03
N ASP A 543 -0.34 9.35 -20.24
CA ASP A 543 -0.86 7.98 -20.06
C ASP A 543 0.26 7.10 -19.52
N ILE A 544 -0.03 6.30 -18.50
CA ILE A 544 0.92 5.39 -17.85
C ILE A 544 0.22 4.04 -17.71
N GLN A 545 0.72 3.04 -18.44
CA GLN A 545 0.12 1.72 -18.59
C GLN A 545 0.98 0.59 -18.01
N TRP A 546 2.27 0.87 -17.75
CA TRP A 546 3.26 -0.07 -17.23
C TRP A 546 4.21 0.58 -16.22
N THR A 547 4.73 -0.21 -15.28
CA THR A 547 5.64 0.23 -14.20
C THR A 547 7.04 -0.35 -14.30
N THR A 548 7.22 -1.49 -14.96
CA THR A 548 8.43 -2.32 -14.81
C THR A 548 8.76 -3.11 -16.08
N GLY A 549 10.02 -3.03 -16.54
CA GLY A 549 10.58 -3.89 -17.59
C GLY A 549 10.99 -5.29 -17.10
N ALA A 550 11.15 -6.23 -18.03
CA ALA A 550 11.35 -7.64 -17.71
C ALA A 550 12.67 -7.94 -16.99
N ALA A 551 13.77 -7.22 -17.31
CA ALA A 551 15.05 -7.36 -16.60
C ALA A 551 14.95 -6.82 -15.17
N SER A 552 14.06 -5.84 -14.94
CA SER A 552 13.68 -5.34 -13.62
C SER A 552 12.60 -6.19 -12.91
N GLN A 553 12.47 -7.47 -13.29
CA GLN A 553 11.53 -8.47 -12.75
C GLN A 553 10.03 -8.16 -13.04
N GLY A 554 9.75 -7.28 -14.01
CA GLY A 554 8.40 -7.02 -14.49
C GLY A 554 7.84 -8.17 -15.33
N ASN A 555 6.52 -8.34 -15.32
CA ASN A 555 5.85 -9.36 -16.11
C ASN A 555 5.78 -8.96 -17.61
N PRO A 556 6.33 -9.75 -18.55
CA PRO A 556 6.39 -9.42 -19.97
C PRO A 556 5.06 -9.06 -20.63
N ARG A 557 3.92 -9.61 -20.18
CA ARG A 557 2.60 -9.36 -20.78
C ARG A 557 1.84 -8.18 -20.16
N THR A 558 2.20 -7.75 -18.95
CA THR A 558 1.46 -6.69 -18.24
C THR A 558 2.28 -5.44 -17.97
N GLY A 559 3.61 -5.54 -17.93
CA GLY A 559 4.51 -4.44 -17.56
C GLY A 559 4.45 -4.07 -16.07
N LEU A 560 3.97 -4.99 -15.21
CA LEU A 560 3.77 -4.79 -13.77
C LEU A 560 4.57 -5.79 -12.93
N GLY A 561 4.74 -5.50 -11.64
CA GLY A 561 5.50 -6.34 -10.70
C GLY A 561 6.97 -5.88 -10.57
N GLY A 562 7.83 -6.77 -10.10
CA GLY A 562 9.28 -6.51 -10.01
C GLY A 562 9.67 -5.27 -9.21
N ILE A 563 10.59 -4.47 -9.76
CA ILE A 563 11.04 -3.19 -9.20
C ILE A 563 10.38 -2.03 -10.00
N PRO A 564 9.31 -1.40 -9.48
CA PRO A 564 8.57 -0.37 -10.21
C PRO A 564 9.36 0.93 -10.43
N ALA A 565 8.89 1.72 -11.37
CA ALA A 565 9.46 3.00 -11.76
C ALA A 565 9.76 3.95 -10.59
N GLN A 566 10.92 4.61 -10.65
CA GLN A 566 11.33 5.66 -9.72
C GLN A 566 10.99 7.05 -10.28
N ALA A 567 10.10 7.77 -9.62
CA ALA A 567 9.72 9.14 -9.97
C ALA A 567 10.18 10.13 -8.88
N GLY A 568 10.84 11.23 -9.28
CA GLY A 568 11.44 12.19 -8.35
C GLY A 568 12.72 12.85 -8.86
N PHE A 569 13.63 13.21 -7.95
CA PHE A 569 14.93 13.81 -8.30
C PHE A 569 15.98 13.60 -7.20
N ASN A 570 17.26 13.60 -7.59
CA ASN A 570 18.43 13.49 -6.72
C ASN A 570 19.40 14.64 -7.00
N SER A 571 19.83 15.41 -6.00
CA SER A 571 20.80 16.53 -6.16
C SER A 571 22.26 16.10 -6.37
N GLY A 572 22.58 14.84 -6.09
CA GLY A 572 23.97 14.38 -5.98
C GLY A 572 24.76 15.03 -4.82
N ASP A 573 24.11 15.50 -3.75
CA ASP A 573 24.76 15.97 -2.51
C ASP A 573 24.49 15.08 -1.27
N ASN A 574 23.80 13.95 -1.47
CA ASN A 574 23.35 12.99 -0.44
C ASN A 574 22.38 13.54 0.62
N LYS A 575 21.92 14.78 0.51
CA LYS A 575 21.00 15.46 1.45
C LYS A 575 19.68 15.85 0.79
N ASN A 576 19.75 16.44 -0.40
CA ASN A 576 18.64 17.04 -1.11
C ASN A 576 18.09 16.09 -2.19
N TYR A 577 16.90 15.56 -1.96
CA TYR A 577 16.22 14.69 -2.91
C TYR A 577 14.71 14.71 -2.68
N TYR A 578 13.96 14.11 -3.60
CA TYR A 578 12.52 13.91 -3.42
C TYR A 578 12.06 12.65 -4.15
N ASN A 579 11.21 11.88 -3.47
CA ASN A 579 10.45 10.78 -4.05
C ASN A 579 9.02 11.28 -4.25
N ILE A 580 8.50 11.20 -5.47
CA ILE A 580 7.05 11.39 -5.68
C ILE A 580 6.30 10.28 -4.93
N PRO A 581 5.20 10.56 -4.22
CA PRO A 581 4.40 9.53 -3.57
C PRO A 581 4.07 8.37 -4.51
N SER A 582 4.16 7.14 -4.00
CA SER A 582 4.06 5.89 -4.76
C SER A 582 5.22 5.58 -5.73
N SER A 583 6.27 6.40 -5.81
CA SER A 583 7.51 6.03 -6.51
C SER A 583 8.08 4.70 -5.99
N ARG A 584 8.60 3.86 -6.89
CA ARG A 584 9.08 2.49 -6.65
C ARG A 584 8.06 1.53 -6.01
N THR A 585 6.77 1.86 -6.02
CA THR A 585 5.69 0.94 -5.64
C THR A 585 4.76 0.67 -6.83
N PRO A 586 3.98 -0.44 -6.85
CA PRO A 586 3.04 -0.72 -7.95
C PRO A 586 2.03 0.41 -8.20
N GLN A 587 1.73 1.21 -7.16
CA GLN A 587 0.82 2.35 -7.22
C GLN A 587 1.35 3.51 -8.09
N VAL A 588 2.64 3.52 -8.49
CA VAL A 588 3.23 4.51 -9.41
C VAL A 588 2.48 4.61 -10.75
N ILE A 589 1.76 3.56 -11.17
CA ILE A 589 0.88 3.59 -12.34
C ILE A 589 -0.23 4.65 -12.26
N ASN A 590 -0.61 5.09 -11.05
CA ASN A 590 -1.60 6.14 -10.83
C ASN A 590 -1.01 7.56 -10.79
N ILE A 591 0.25 7.76 -11.19
CA ILE A 591 0.91 9.09 -11.16
C ILE A 591 0.21 10.15 -12.03
N THR A 592 -0.56 9.72 -13.04
CA THR A 592 -1.46 10.58 -13.84
C THR A 592 -2.61 11.19 -13.02
N LYS A 593 -2.91 10.66 -11.83
CA LYS A 593 -3.99 11.11 -10.94
C LYS A 593 -3.50 11.89 -9.72
N THR A 594 -2.18 12.07 -9.57
CA THR A 594 -1.59 12.73 -8.41
C THR A 594 -0.91 14.04 -8.81
N SER A 595 -0.75 14.97 -7.86
CA SER A 595 -0.17 16.30 -8.10
C SER A 595 0.29 16.93 -6.78
N ASN A 596 1.19 17.90 -6.87
CA ASN A 596 1.46 18.87 -5.79
C ASN A 596 1.00 20.31 -6.11
N VAL A 597 0.35 20.53 -7.25
CA VAL A 597 -0.13 21.84 -7.73
C VAL A 597 -1.62 21.84 -8.12
N ASP A 598 -2.37 20.86 -7.63
CA ASP A 598 -3.81 20.67 -7.88
C ASP A 598 -4.19 20.51 -9.38
N VAL A 599 -3.25 20.00 -10.18
CA VAL A 599 -3.45 19.62 -11.58
C VAL A 599 -3.05 18.14 -11.72
N PRO A 600 -4.02 17.19 -11.75
CA PRO A 600 -3.75 15.76 -11.78
C PRO A 600 -2.78 15.38 -12.91
N GLY A 601 -1.72 14.64 -12.60
CA GLY A 601 -0.69 14.27 -13.58
C GLY A 601 0.32 15.37 -13.87
N ARG A 602 0.34 16.46 -13.10
CA ARG A 602 1.38 17.50 -13.15
C ARG A 602 2.02 17.71 -11.77
N TRP A 603 3.34 17.71 -11.73
CA TRP A 603 4.16 17.94 -10.53
C TRP A 603 5.16 19.06 -10.79
N VAL A 604 5.24 20.06 -9.91
CA VAL A 604 6.11 21.25 -10.11
C VAL A 604 6.92 21.55 -8.87
N PHE A 605 8.22 21.82 -9.05
CA PHE A 605 9.15 22.04 -7.95
C PHE A 605 10.02 23.28 -8.21
N GLN A 606 9.98 24.23 -7.29
CA GLN A 606 11.00 25.27 -7.16
C GLN A 606 12.31 24.64 -6.63
N LYS A 607 13.46 25.16 -7.09
CA LYS A 607 14.78 24.73 -6.62
C LYS A 607 15.66 25.93 -6.25
N ARG A 608 15.98 26.02 -4.96
CA ARG A 608 16.98 26.89 -4.32
C ARG A 608 17.40 26.21 -3.01
N THR A 609 18.62 26.42 -2.53
CA THR A 609 19.02 26.00 -1.17
C THR A 609 19.42 27.22 -0.33
N SER A 610 19.39 27.02 0.99
CA SER A 610 19.80 27.93 2.06
C SER A 610 19.42 29.43 1.96
N LEU A 611 18.23 29.78 2.47
CA LEU A 611 18.04 30.71 3.61
C LEU A 611 16.58 31.21 3.74
N SER A 612 15.71 30.43 4.39
CA SER A 612 15.00 30.87 5.61
C SER A 612 14.15 29.73 6.19
N LYS A 613 14.16 29.55 7.52
CA LYS A 613 13.24 28.62 8.22
C LYS A 613 11.78 29.11 8.25
N ASN A 614 11.47 30.23 7.58
CA ASN A 614 10.19 30.94 7.69
C ASN A 614 9.33 30.91 6.41
N GLN A 615 9.82 30.36 5.28
CA GLN A 615 9.10 30.37 4.00
C GLN A 615 8.38 29.08 3.62
N ASP A 616 8.67 27.92 4.23
CA ASP A 616 7.79 26.72 4.14
C ASP A 616 6.37 27.00 4.67
N ILE A 617 6.24 28.03 5.51
CA ILE A 617 4.95 28.54 5.99
C ILE A 617 4.10 29.09 4.82
N SER A 618 4.66 29.49 3.67
CA SER A 618 3.88 29.95 2.51
C SER A 618 3.13 28.80 1.82
N ALA A 619 3.81 27.67 1.56
CA ALA A 619 3.19 26.44 1.05
C ALA A 619 2.17 25.87 2.06
N MET A 620 2.51 25.85 3.35
CA MET A 620 1.53 25.49 4.39
C MET A 620 0.37 26.50 4.52
N ARG A 621 0.57 27.79 4.21
CA ARG A 621 -0.51 28.80 4.14
C ARG A 621 -1.37 28.65 2.90
N ALA A 622 -0.85 28.12 1.79
CA ALA A 622 -1.68 27.72 0.64
C ALA A 622 -2.58 26.53 1.03
N ALA A 623 -2.01 25.47 1.63
CA ALA A 623 -2.77 24.33 2.16
C ALA A 623 -3.76 24.72 3.29
N ARG A 624 -3.42 25.72 4.13
CA ARG A 624 -4.30 26.25 5.18
C ARG A 624 -5.40 27.18 4.63
N ARG A 625 -5.14 27.90 3.52
CA ARG A 625 -6.16 28.61 2.74
C ARG A 625 -7.12 27.63 2.06
N PHE A 626 -6.62 26.49 1.56
CA PHE A 626 -7.44 25.40 1.00
C PHE A 626 -8.41 24.79 2.04
N LEU A 627 -7.94 24.54 3.27
CA LEU A 627 -8.80 24.12 4.39
C LEU A 627 -9.92 25.13 4.74
N MET A 628 -9.79 26.41 4.36
CA MET A 628 -10.81 27.45 4.55
C MET A 628 -11.67 27.73 3.30
N ASN A 629 -11.23 27.33 2.10
CA ASN A 629 -11.91 27.62 0.84
C ASN A 629 -12.57 26.40 0.16
N SER A 630 -12.51 25.22 0.76
CA SER A 630 -13.35 24.10 0.33
C SER A 630 -14.85 24.46 0.44
N HIS A 631 -15.68 23.90 -0.44
CA HIS A 631 -17.07 24.33 -0.74
C HIS A 631 -18.02 24.49 0.46
N MET A 632 -17.67 23.92 1.63
CA MET A 632 -18.45 24.03 2.87
C MET A 632 -18.51 25.45 3.44
N TRP A 633 -17.47 26.29 3.25
CA TRP A 633 -17.43 27.64 3.82
C TRP A 633 -18.17 28.71 2.98
N THR A 634 -18.29 28.53 1.67
CA THR A 634 -19.07 29.44 0.80
C THR A 634 -20.57 29.38 1.12
N VAL A 635 -21.07 28.20 1.51
CA VAL A 635 -22.44 27.99 1.99
C VAL A 635 -22.67 28.65 3.36
N MET A 636 -21.67 28.62 4.25
CA MET A 636 -21.76 29.30 5.56
C MET A 636 -21.67 30.83 5.45
N ARG A 637 -20.77 31.39 4.62
CA ARG A 637 -20.67 32.87 4.50
C ARG A 637 -21.90 33.52 3.86
N ARG A 638 -22.60 32.85 2.94
CA ARG A 638 -23.87 33.35 2.38
C ARG A 638 -25.06 33.33 3.37
N ARG A 639 -24.92 32.73 4.56
CA ARG A 639 -25.94 32.77 5.63
C ARG A 639 -25.63 33.70 6.80
N VAL A 640 -24.51 34.44 6.76
CA VAL A 640 -24.08 35.33 7.86
C VAL A 640 -24.11 36.82 7.46
N ILE A 641 -24.46 37.14 6.21
CA ILE A 641 -24.66 38.53 5.75
C ILE A 641 -25.98 38.62 4.96
N THR A 642 -27.09 38.53 5.68
CA THR A 642 -28.42 39.11 5.33
C THR A 642 -29.41 38.78 6.46
N VAL A 643 -29.50 39.66 7.45
CA VAL A 643 -30.67 39.72 8.35
C VAL A 643 -31.05 41.19 8.48
N ASN A 644 -32.25 41.50 7.98
CA ASN A 644 -33.00 42.76 8.07
C ASN A 644 -32.41 44.00 7.38
N ASP A 645 -33.12 44.45 6.35
CA ASP A 645 -32.93 45.75 5.71
C ASP A 645 -33.16 46.91 6.69
N LYS A 646 -32.08 47.58 7.12
CA LYS A 646 -32.02 49.00 7.53
C LYS A 646 -30.57 49.43 7.76
N PRO A 647 -30.17 50.68 7.44
CA PRO A 647 -28.82 51.17 7.75
C PRO A 647 -28.61 51.38 9.25
N LEU A 648 -27.42 51.03 9.75
CA LEU A 648 -26.97 51.34 11.12
C LEU A 648 -26.66 52.82 11.31
N SER A 649 -26.80 53.30 12.55
CA SER A 649 -26.67 54.73 12.89
C SER A 649 -25.21 55.17 13.14
N SER A 650 -25.00 56.48 13.19
CA SER A 650 -23.68 57.09 13.42
C SER A 650 -23.11 56.91 14.86
N GLU A 651 -23.85 56.28 15.77
CA GLU A 651 -23.39 56.03 17.14
C GLU A 651 -22.75 54.63 17.28
N ASP A 652 -23.25 53.63 16.56
CA ASP A 652 -22.72 52.25 16.57
C ASP A 652 -21.27 52.18 16.07
N LEU A 653 -20.93 53.01 15.07
CA LEU A 653 -19.57 53.14 14.53
C LEU A 653 -18.57 53.73 15.55
N ARG A 654 -19.05 54.48 16.55
CA ARG A 654 -18.19 55.10 17.58
C ARG A 654 -17.71 54.06 18.59
N CYS A 655 -18.59 53.15 19.02
CA CYS A 655 -18.24 52.06 19.93
C CYS A 655 -17.21 51.08 19.33
N CYS A 656 -17.26 50.83 18.01
CA CYS A 656 -16.32 49.95 17.33
C CYS A 656 -14.90 50.54 17.18
N ARG A 657 -14.71 51.87 17.23
CA ARG A 657 -13.36 52.47 17.25
C ARG A 657 -12.68 52.28 18.60
N GLN A 658 -13.39 52.53 19.70
CA GLN A 658 -12.82 52.52 21.05
C GLN A 658 -12.27 51.14 21.47
N LYS A 659 -12.91 50.05 21.01
CA LYS A 659 -12.44 48.67 21.28
C LYS A 659 -11.22 48.23 20.44
N ARG A 660 -10.78 49.01 19.44
CA ARG A 660 -9.60 48.68 18.61
C ARG A 660 -8.28 49.23 19.16
N GLU A 661 -8.32 50.24 20.04
CA GLU A 661 -7.11 50.88 20.58
C GLU A 661 -6.63 50.21 21.88
N THR A 662 -7.53 49.61 22.68
CA THR A 662 -7.18 48.79 23.86
C THR A 662 -6.53 47.43 23.56
N ALA A 663 -6.36 47.05 22.30
CA ALA A 663 -5.72 45.79 21.89
C ALA A 663 -4.33 46.00 21.26
N ARG A 664 -3.69 47.16 21.52
CA ARG A 664 -2.39 47.57 20.98
C ARG A 664 -1.45 48.24 22.00
N MET A 665 -1.72 48.05 23.29
CA MET A 665 -0.75 48.23 24.38
C MET A 665 -0.31 46.86 24.89
#